data_AF-A0A0J7LAK3-F1
#
_entry.id   AF-A0A0J7LAK3-F1
#
_cell.length_a   1.000
_cell.length_b   1.000
_cell.length_c   1.000
_cell.angle_alpha   90.00
_cell.angle_beta   90.00
_cell.angle_gamma   90.00
#
_symmetry.space_group_name_H-M   'P 1'
#
loop_
_entity.id
_entity.type
_entity.pdbx_description
1 polymer ?
#
loop_
_entity_poly.entity_id
_entity_poly.type
_entity_poly.pdbx_seq_one_letter_code
_entity_poly.pdbx_strand_id
1 'polypeptide(L)'
;MRKSLFAIGLLAISYSVQAQVLCHVDTNANMYVSEGTLVYSGGGVQTRGNGLLDVHGNVMVVGAAGDAFKTITTGGADKTDGGNIILRLNTPTATDDASTYGQLYVDGLSQANITGIVSKEFRTKKHGNGSFYQQVAMPFFGKPLNTLSTELGKTFGTVRRSQNEILKWNNTAAVADFADLTVPTSDGSGYYMLGSNNNNLDTSSSLRTVNGRPYATFATNTTLQNGGNVTFGAGGNAINGYNERYNTYLQDQFENSITPWGNTYGKNIYQFGNPFLTNLDLSRIGYVENAGTTDNNNVSNIWGVRYDPGTVTVGSQGQTYSNGALIQTFTTGGVPVGDIGLIIKPMQTFVLKLRDNTSQSLTFNTLRRFNQTVRAAATNYSVTAAKNGGGKNIDGTVKQLGVIGLDANGNEVARTYYVVSPNAVTGHQTSTTTSVQATSTTGNMIGTFEEALNGGYDPNYTGQYWLYINEANETNFTGKNVKLVNYKTDIVKSYKFEIRENGELIPAGAHQLSAGIGFYYKPSNGTVQQAVQGGVAPSAVSSYDLYYGEPNNVVLGTKDNIATPSRTMVVYNPEITNYIVRFDPNWKKADIEVYDMSGKLVISKKAVDASRDFVIELNGAVKNSYVVKIVSDKGETVNTKILK
;
A
#
# COMPACT_ATOMS: atom_id res chain seq x y z
N MET A 1 29.45 9.30 13.18
CA MET A 1 29.93 8.77 11.89
C MET A 1 31.45 8.86 11.88
N ARG A 2 32.16 7.73 11.87
CA ARG A 2 33.60 7.75 11.58
C ARG A 2 33.74 8.12 10.11
N LYS A 3 34.27 9.32 9.82
CA LYS A 3 34.68 9.74 8.48
C LYS A 3 35.81 8.80 8.06
N SER A 4 35.45 7.77 7.30
CA SER A 4 36.41 6.82 6.75
C SER A 4 36.69 7.28 5.32
N LEU A 5 37.74 8.10 5.17
CA LEU A 5 38.32 8.43 3.89
C LEU A 5 39.13 7.19 3.48
N PHE A 6 38.66 6.38 2.53
CA PHE A 6 39.45 5.25 2.04
C PHE A 6 39.45 5.11 0.52
N ALA A 7 40.69 5.13 0.02
CA ALA A 7 41.24 4.54 -1.20
C ALA A 7 40.74 5.05 -2.57
N ILE A 8 41.48 6.03 -3.07
CA ILE A 8 41.56 6.48 -4.46
C ILE A 8 42.00 5.30 -5.35
N GLY A 9 41.06 4.71 -6.08
CA GLY A 9 41.34 3.90 -7.26
C GLY A 9 41.14 4.75 -8.51
N LEU A 10 42.22 5.36 -9.00
CA LEU A 10 42.35 6.08 -10.28
C LEU A 10 41.12 6.89 -10.76
N LEU A 11 40.71 7.91 -10.01
CA LEU A 11 39.78 8.94 -10.49
C LEU A 11 40.54 10.03 -11.25
N ALA A 12 40.45 10.03 -12.58
CA ALA A 12 40.75 11.22 -13.38
C ALA A 12 39.55 12.17 -13.32
N ILE A 13 39.33 12.85 -12.19
CA ILE A 13 38.40 13.99 -12.11
C ILE A 13 39.19 15.24 -12.50
N SER A 14 38.94 15.77 -13.71
CA SER A 14 39.36 17.12 -14.06
C SER A 14 38.34 18.12 -13.53
N TYR A 15 38.58 18.65 -12.33
CA TYR A 15 37.80 19.79 -11.81
C TYR A 15 38.12 21.05 -12.63
N SER A 16 37.15 21.60 -13.36
CA SER A 16 37.27 22.92 -14.02
C SER A 16 36.48 23.97 -13.24
N VAL A 17 37.15 25.04 -12.79
CA VAL A 17 36.64 26.00 -11.79
C VAL A 17 35.64 27.03 -12.37
N GLN A 18 35.22 26.90 -13.64
CA GLN A 18 34.33 27.86 -14.33
C GLN A 18 33.33 27.21 -15.33
N ALA A 19 33.07 25.90 -15.24
CA ALA A 19 32.23 25.20 -16.22
C ALA A 19 30.79 24.96 -15.72
N GLN A 20 29.83 24.94 -16.66
CA GLN A 20 28.42 24.50 -16.49
C GLN A 20 28.28 23.09 -15.88
N VAL A 21 29.39 22.35 -15.84
CA VAL A 21 29.53 20.94 -15.48
C VAL A 21 30.78 20.81 -14.62
N LEU A 22 30.61 20.34 -13.38
CA LEU A 22 31.70 20.13 -12.43
C LEU A 22 32.25 18.69 -12.51
N CYS A 23 31.37 17.71 -12.72
CA CYS A 23 31.73 16.29 -12.85
C CYS A 23 31.52 15.81 -14.29
N HIS A 24 32.56 15.29 -14.92
CA HIS A 24 32.53 14.85 -16.31
C HIS A 24 33.07 13.42 -16.45
N VAL A 25 32.28 12.52 -17.03
CA VAL A 25 32.71 11.17 -17.42
C VAL A 25 32.86 11.14 -18.94
N ASP A 26 34.11 11.12 -19.43
CA ASP A 26 34.39 11.19 -20.86
C ASP A 26 34.16 9.85 -21.58
N THR A 27 34.22 9.89 -22.90
CA THR A 27 34.14 8.71 -23.79
C THR A 27 35.13 7.65 -23.33
N ASN A 28 34.66 6.41 -23.21
CA ASN A 28 35.38 5.23 -22.71
C ASN A 28 35.80 5.27 -21.24
N ALA A 29 35.45 6.31 -20.46
CA ALA A 29 35.63 6.31 -19.02
C ALA A 29 34.50 5.54 -18.31
N ASN A 30 34.83 4.85 -17.22
CA ASN A 30 33.84 4.20 -16.36
C ASN A 30 34.01 4.68 -14.91
N MET A 31 32.94 5.21 -14.33
CA MET A 31 32.85 5.62 -12.94
C MET A 31 31.90 4.67 -12.22
N TYR A 32 32.44 3.88 -11.29
CA TYR A 32 31.69 2.93 -10.49
C TYR A 32 31.38 3.50 -9.10
N VAL A 33 30.11 3.48 -8.70
CA VAL A 33 29.66 3.90 -7.36
C VAL A 33 29.15 2.67 -6.63
N SER A 34 29.95 2.12 -5.71
CA SER A 34 29.60 0.91 -4.96
C SER A 34 28.40 1.09 -4.02
N GLU A 35 27.73 -0.02 -3.68
CA GLU A 35 26.69 -0.04 -2.66
C GLU A 35 27.19 0.56 -1.33
N GLY A 36 26.34 1.36 -0.68
CA GLY A 36 26.68 2.05 0.57
C GLY A 36 27.53 3.32 0.40
N THR A 37 28.02 3.61 -0.81
CA THR A 37 28.76 4.84 -1.13
C THR A 37 27.82 5.98 -1.48
N LEU A 38 28.23 7.21 -1.14
CA LEU A 38 27.61 8.45 -1.60
C LEU A 38 28.65 9.25 -2.39
N VAL A 39 28.33 9.54 -3.65
CA VAL A 39 29.03 10.53 -4.46
C VAL A 39 28.24 11.83 -4.45
N TYR A 40 28.90 12.94 -4.19
CA TYR A 40 28.31 14.27 -4.15
C TYR A 40 28.95 15.18 -5.20
N SER A 41 28.13 15.81 -6.03
CA SER A 41 28.51 16.90 -6.93
C SER A 41 27.74 18.16 -6.54
N GLY A 42 28.47 19.21 -6.14
CA GLY A 42 27.92 20.54 -5.85
C GLY A 42 27.76 21.43 -7.10
N GLY A 43 27.67 20.81 -8.28
CA GLY A 43 27.54 21.46 -9.59
C GLY A 43 27.10 20.47 -10.66
N GLY A 44 27.08 20.90 -11.92
CA GLY A 44 26.59 20.06 -13.03
C GLY A 44 27.31 18.73 -13.21
N VAL A 45 26.62 17.74 -13.80
CA VAL A 45 27.17 16.41 -14.11
C VAL A 45 26.94 16.12 -15.59
N GLN A 46 27.96 15.62 -16.28
CA GLN A 46 27.87 15.23 -17.69
C GLN A 46 28.56 13.91 -17.96
N THR A 47 27.97 13.11 -18.84
CA THR A 47 28.64 11.97 -19.48
C THR A 47 28.76 12.22 -20.99
N ARG A 48 29.84 11.75 -21.62
CA ARG A 48 30.07 11.89 -23.07
C ARG A 48 30.24 10.54 -23.75
N GLY A 49 29.64 10.39 -24.94
CA GLY A 49 29.80 9.22 -25.78
C GLY A 49 29.26 7.96 -25.10
N ASN A 50 30.13 6.98 -24.88
CA ASN A 50 29.88 5.77 -24.10
C ASN A 50 30.44 5.83 -22.66
N GLY A 51 30.83 7.02 -22.18
CA GLY A 51 31.24 7.23 -20.80
C GLY A 51 30.16 6.76 -19.82
N LEU A 52 30.54 5.88 -18.91
CA LEU A 52 29.63 5.15 -18.03
C LEU A 52 29.75 5.63 -16.59
N LEU A 53 28.63 5.97 -15.98
CA LEU A 53 28.42 6.16 -14.55
C LEU A 53 27.54 5.00 -14.07
N ASP A 54 28.18 3.98 -13.50
CA ASP A 54 27.56 2.75 -13.04
C ASP A 54 27.27 2.82 -11.52
N VAL A 55 26.00 2.93 -11.16
CA VAL A 55 25.57 3.32 -9.81
C VAL A 55 24.89 2.17 -9.08
N HIS A 56 25.57 1.64 -8.07
CA HIS A 56 25.05 0.69 -7.07
C HIS A 56 24.74 1.37 -5.72
N GLY A 57 25.42 2.48 -5.42
CA GLY A 57 25.21 3.32 -4.25
C GLY A 57 24.33 4.53 -4.51
N ASN A 58 24.73 5.71 -4.04
CA ASN A 58 23.96 6.93 -4.15
C ASN A 58 24.77 8.02 -4.86
N VAL A 59 24.14 8.72 -5.79
CA VAL A 59 24.69 9.92 -6.44
C VAL A 59 23.79 11.10 -6.11
N MET A 60 24.41 12.19 -5.64
CA MET A 60 23.74 13.43 -5.30
C MET A 60 24.30 14.56 -6.16
N VAL A 61 23.43 15.19 -6.94
CA VAL A 61 23.73 16.34 -7.79
C VAL A 61 22.95 17.53 -7.25
N VAL A 62 23.66 18.51 -6.69
CA VAL A 62 23.10 19.75 -6.18
C VAL A 62 23.72 20.88 -6.97
N GLY A 63 23.03 21.32 -8.01
CA GLY A 63 23.48 22.41 -8.86
C GLY A 63 22.96 23.77 -8.41
N ALA A 64 23.43 24.81 -9.09
CA ALA A 64 22.94 26.17 -8.99
C ALA A 64 22.50 26.70 -10.38
N ALA A 65 22.10 27.97 -10.43
CA ALA A 65 21.80 28.63 -11.69
C ALA A 65 23.02 28.58 -12.62
N GLY A 66 22.83 28.02 -13.82
CA GLY A 66 23.91 27.83 -14.78
C GLY A 66 24.57 26.46 -14.72
N ASP A 67 24.23 25.56 -13.80
CA ASP A 67 24.64 24.16 -13.88
C ASP A 67 23.69 23.32 -14.76
N ALA A 68 24.15 22.14 -15.20
CA ALA A 68 23.32 21.20 -15.95
C ALA A 68 23.61 19.72 -15.65
N PHE A 69 22.61 18.87 -15.86
CA PHE A 69 22.71 17.41 -15.81
C PHE A 69 22.51 16.83 -17.21
N LYS A 70 23.57 16.30 -17.82
CA LYS A 70 23.62 16.01 -19.26
C LYS A 70 24.18 14.62 -19.59
N THR A 71 23.69 14.06 -20.69
CA THR A 71 24.30 12.93 -21.40
C THR A 71 24.45 13.38 -22.84
N ILE A 72 25.68 13.47 -23.34
CA ILE A 72 25.97 14.00 -24.68
C ILE A 72 26.65 12.94 -25.55
N THR A 73 26.43 13.00 -26.85
CA THR A 73 27.17 12.25 -27.87
C THR A 73 28.64 12.69 -27.88
N THR A 74 29.53 11.92 -28.52
CA THR A 74 30.94 12.29 -28.71
C THR A 74 31.08 13.66 -29.41
N GLY A 75 30.13 14.01 -30.28
CA GLY A 75 30.07 15.31 -30.96
C GLY A 75 29.45 16.45 -30.15
N GLY A 76 29.04 16.22 -28.90
CA GLY A 76 28.53 17.27 -28.01
C GLY A 76 27.03 17.53 -28.04
N ALA A 77 26.27 16.89 -28.94
CA ALA A 77 24.80 16.97 -28.95
C ALA A 77 24.19 16.13 -27.82
N ASP A 78 23.03 16.54 -27.28
CA ASP A 78 22.29 15.76 -26.28
C ASP A 78 21.94 14.36 -26.80
N LYS A 79 22.08 13.35 -25.94
CA LYS A 79 21.64 11.98 -26.24
C LYS A 79 20.13 11.83 -26.10
N THR A 80 19.59 10.88 -26.86
CA THR A 80 18.17 10.46 -26.79
C THR A 80 18.00 9.03 -26.28
N ASP A 81 19.09 8.29 -26.15
CA ASP A 81 19.20 6.92 -25.66
C ASP A 81 19.87 6.85 -24.27
N GLY A 82 19.61 5.75 -23.57
CA GLY A 82 20.19 5.47 -22.25
C GLY A 82 21.59 4.82 -22.32
N GLY A 83 22.04 4.29 -21.18
CA GLY A 83 23.26 3.49 -21.06
C GLY A 83 24.48 4.22 -20.50
N ASN A 84 24.42 5.54 -20.33
CA ASN A 84 25.53 6.30 -19.75
C ASN A 84 25.45 6.42 -18.23
N ILE A 85 24.25 6.60 -17.68
CA ILE A 85 24.03 6.70 -16.24
C ILE A 85 23.09 5.58 -15.88
N ILE A 86 23.59 4.54 -15.19
CA ILE A 86 22.83 3.33 -14.92
C ILE A 86 22.62 3.18 -13.41
N LEU A 87 21.36 3.14 -12.98
CA LEU A 87 20.96 2.81 -11.62
C LEU A 87 20.71 1.31 -11.53
N ARG A 88 21.61 0.60 -10.86
CA ARG A 88 21.63 -0.87 -10.79
C ARG A 88 20.76 -1.41 -9.68
N LEU A 89 20.20 -2.60 -9.88
CA LEU A 89 19.81 -3.47 -8.77
C LEU A 89 21.05 -4.18 -8.26
N ASN A 90 21.30 -4.12 -6.95
CA ASN A 90 22.47 -4.79 -6.36
C ASN A 90 22.30 -6.32 -6.32
N THR A 91 21.05 -6.80 -6.33
CA THR A 91 20.70 -8.21 -6.48
C THR A 91 19.78 -8.36 -7.71
N PRO A 92 20.31 -8.41 -8.95
CA PRO A 92 19.52 -8.36 -10.19
C PRO A 92 18.63 -9.60 -10.41
N THR A 93 18.87 -10.68 -9.65
CA THR A 93 18.03 -11.88 -9.62
C THR A 93 16.83 -11.75 -8.69
N ALA A 94 16.82 -10.75 -7.80
CA ALA A 94 15.74 -10.49 -6.86
C ALA A 94 14.85 -9.34 -7.34
N THR A 95 13.61 -9.32 -6.88
CA THR A 95 12.71 -8.18 -7.04
C THR A 95 13.14 -7.01 -6.15
N ASP A 96 12.73 -5.80 -6.53
CA ASP A 96 13.08 -4.53 -5.90
C ASP A 96 12.64 -4.40 -4.44
N ASP A 97 11.70 -5.20 -3.97
CA ASP A 97 11.34 -5.34 -2.56
C ASP A 97 12.49 -5.97 -1.73
N ALA A 98 13.22 -6.93 -2.31
CA ALA A 98 14.32 -7.64 -1.66
C ALA A 98 15.74 -7.16 -2.07
N SER A 99 15.87 -6.35 -3.12
CA SER A 99 17.15 -5.78 -3.58
C SER A 99 17.32 -4.33 -3.12
N THR A 100 18.54 -3.96 -2.73
CA THR A 100 18.98 -2.55 -2.73
C THR A 100 19.32 -2.12 -4.15
N TYR A 101 19.51 -0.81 -4.38
CA TYR A 101 19.73 -0.28 -5.71
C TYR A 101 20.43 1.08 -5.71
N GLY A 102 21.01 1.40 -6.87
CA GLY A 102 21.51 2.71 -7.21
C GLY A 102 20.43 3.78 -7.16
N GLN A 103 20.75 4.93 -6.56
CA GLN A 103 19.83 6.08 -6.47
C GLN A 103 20.48 7.36 -6.98
N LEU A 104 19.65 8.21 -7.56
CA LEU A 104 20.06 9.52 -8.08
C LEU A 104 19.16 10.62 -7.49
N TYR A 105 19.79 11.55 -6.79
CA TYR A 105 19.19 12.78 -6.32
C TYR A 105 19.66 13.94 -7.19
N VAL A 106 18.71 14.69 -7.76
CA VAL A 106 19.00 15.93 -8.52
C VAL A 106 18.23 17.08 -7.89
N ASP A 107 18.92 18.19 -7.65
CA ASP A 107 18.36 19.37 -6.99
C ASP A 107 19.05 20.66 -7.46
N GLY A 108 18.36 21.78 -7.30
CA GLY A 108 18.85 23.11 -7.70
C GLY A 108 18.91 23.36 -9.21
N LEU A 109 18.47 22.40 -10.04
CA LEU A 109 18.42 22.52 -11.50
C LEU A 109 16.99 22.70 -12.00
N SER A 110 16.79 23.58 -12.98
CA SER A 110 15.52 23.66 -13.71
C SER A 110 15.36 22.45 -14.64
N GLN A 111 14.12 22.08 -14.96
CA GLN A 111 13.85 20.94 -15.86
C GLN A 111 14.53 21.11 -17.24
N ALA A 112 14.67 22.35 -17.72
CA ALA A 112 15.34 22.66 -18.98
C ALA A 112 16.84 22.31 -18.96
N ASN A 113 17.48 22.37 -17.78
CA ASN A 113 18.90 22.07 -17.61
C ASN A 113 19.18 20.58 -17.33
N ILE A 114 18.15 19.73 -17.30
CA ILE A 114 18.27 18.28 -17.11
C ILE A 114 18.00 17.60 -18.45
N THR A 115 19.01 17.47 -19.31
CA THR A 115 18.91 16.76 -20.60
C THR A 115 19.40 15.33 -20.53
N GLY A 116 20.07 14.95 -19.44
CA GLY A 116 20.63 13.61 -19.25
C GLY A 116 19.59 12.50 -19.19
N ILE A 117 19.84 11.41 -19.92
CA ILE A 117 19.06 10.17 -19.88
C ILE A 117 19.65 9.21 -18.84
N VAL A 118 18.81 8.76 -17.91
CA VAL A 118 19.15 7.79 -16.89
C VAL A 118 18.48 6.45 -17.22
N SER A 119 19.27 5.38 -17.16
CA SER A 119 18.81 4.00 -17.27
C SER A 119 18.58 3.44 -15.87
N LYS A 120 17.34 3.08 -15.54
CA LYS A 120 17.02 2.40 -14.28
C LYS A 120 16.75 0.93 -14.55
N GLU A 121 17.50 0.07 -13.87
CA GLU A 121 17.17 -1.35 -13.82
C GLU A 121 15.87 -1.58 -13.04
N PHE A 122 15.00 -2.42 -13.61
CA PHE A 122 13.64 -2.63 -13.17
C PHE A 122 13.35 -4.13 -13.11
N ARG A 123 13.07 -4.60 -11.89
CA ARG A 123 12.56 -5.93 -11.60
C ARG A 123 11.75 -5.82 -10.32
N THR A 124 10.46 -6.08 -10.39
CA THR A 124 9.54 -5.95 -9.26
C THR A 124 8.53 -7.08 -9.26
N LYS A 125 7.95 -7.36 -8.10
CA LYS A 125 6.90 -8.37 -7.99
C LYS A 125 5.75 -8.08 -8.96
N LYS A 126 5.19 -9.14 -9.54
CA LYS A 126 3.97 -9.02 -10.32
C LYS A 126 2.83 -8.69 -9.38
N HIS A 127 2.02 -7.71 -9.75
CA HIS A 127 0.80 -7.41 -9.03
C HIS A 127 -0.35 -8.34 -9.41
N GLY A 128 -0.17 -9.40 -10.21
CA GLY A 128 -1.28 -10.30 -10.54
C GLY A 128 -0.87 -11.49 -11.39
N ASN A 129 -1.84 -12.36 -11.67
CA ASN A 129 -1.73 -13.48 -12.60
C ASN A 129 -2.93 -13.47 -13.56
N GLY A 130 -2.75 -14.00 -14.77
CA GLY A 130 -3.73 -13.93 -15.83
C GLY A 130 -3.78 -12.51 -16.39
N SER A 131 -4.96 -11.91 -16.44
CA SER A 131 -5.11 -10.50 -16.78
C SER A 131 -5.08 -9.63 -15.53
N PHE A 132 -4.18 -8.65 -15.50
CA PHE A 132 -4.01 -7.74 -14.37
C PHE A 132 -3.41 -6.40 -14.81
N TYR A 133 -3.36 -5.43 -13.89
CA TYR A 133 -2.64 -4.18 -14.09
C TYR A 133 -1.46 -4.07 -13.12
N GLN A 134 -0.25 -3.91 -13.68
CA GLN A 134 0.93 -3.58 -12.88
C GLN A 134 0.89 -2.10 -12.50
N GLN A 135 0.73 -1.81 -11.21
CA GLN A 135 0.78 -0.45 -10.67
C GLN A 135 2.23 0.05 -10.64
N VAL A 136 2.50 1.20 -11.27
CA VAL A 136 3.86 1.77 -11.41
C VAL A 136 3.84 3.30 -11.39
N ALA A 137 4.95 3.89 -10.97
CA ALA A 137 5.25 5.30 -11.17
C ALA A 137 6.24 5.49 -12.33
N MET A 138 6.20 6.67 -12.94
CA MET A 138 7.09 7.07 -14.03
C MET A 138 7.93 8.27 -13.61
N PRO A 139 9.10 8.07 -12.98
CA PRO A 139 9.97 9.15 -12.50
C PRO A 139 10.79 9.80 -13.63
N PHE A 140 10.23 9.86 -14.84
CA PHE A 140 10.88 10.38 -16.03
C PHE A 140 10.04 11.46 -16.69
N PHE A 141 10.59 12.66 -16.85
CA PHE A 141 10.00 13.80 -17.52
C PHE A 141 10.06 13.64 -19.05
N GLY A 142 8.97 13.97 -19.72
CA GLY A 142 8.91 14.00 -21.18
C GLY A 142 9.09 12.64 -21.83
N LYS A 143 8.81 11.54 -21.12
CA LYS A 143 8.93 10.17 -21.63
C LYS A 143 7.69 9.80 -22.44
N PRO A 144 7.81 9.45 -23.73
CA PRO A 144 6.71 8.83 -24.46
C PRO A 144 6.47 7.40 -23.95
N LEU A 145 5.24 7.06 -23.61
CA LEU A 145 4.92 5.77 -22.97
C LEU A 145 5.05 4.58 -23.95
N ASN A 146 4.99 4.80 -25.26
CA ASN A 146 5.21 3.76 -26.26
C ASN A 146 6.60 3.11 -26.14
N THR A 147 7.61 3.84 -25.65
CA THR A 147 8.98 3.34 -25.42
C THR A 147 9.03 2.20 -24.40
N LEU A 148 8.07 2.15 -23.47
CA LEU A 148 7.96 1.08 -22.48
C LEU A 148 7.77 -0.29 -23.12
N SER A 149 7.25 -0.35 -24.35
CA SER A 149 7.02 -1.62 -25.04
C SER A 149 8.34 -2.38 -25.24
N THR A 150 9.35 -1.68 -25.76
CA THR A 150 10.69 -2.25 -25.97
C THR A 150 11.39 -2.50 -24.64
N GLU A 151 11.30 -1.56 -23.70
CA GLU A 151 12.00 -1.61 -22.41
C GLU A 151 11.49 -2.73 -21.50
N LEU A 152 10.19 -3.04 -21.54
CA LEU A 152 9.56 -4.10 -20.75
C LEU A 152 9.35 -5.40 -21.54
N GLY A 153 9.70 -5.42 -22.82
CA GLY A 153 9.68 -6.60 -23.68
C GLY A 153 8.26 -7.09 -24.03
N LYS A 154 7.31 -6.17 -24.23
CA LYS A 154 5.94 -6.47 -24.69
C LYS A 154 5.36 -5.30 -25.47
N THR A 155 4.33 -5.50 -26.28
CA THR A 155 3.65 -4.37 -26.94
C THR A 155 2.46 -3.89 -26.10
N PHE A 156 2.43 -2.60 -25.73
CA PHE A 156 1.25 -1.99 -25.11
C PHE A 156 0.21 -1.59 -26.17
N GLY A 157 -1.06 -1.80 -25.85
CA GLY A 157 -2.19 -1.51 -26.74
C GLY A 157 -2.58 -0.04 -26.73
N THR A 158 -3.12 0.43 -27.84
CA THR A 158 -3.70 1.78 -28.00
C THR A 158 -5.21 1.81 -27.82
N VAL A 159 -5.79 0.69 -27.37
CA VAL A 159 -7.24 0.51 -27.20
C VAL A 159 -7.55 0.31 -25.73
N ARG A 160 -8.37 1.20 -25.16
CA ARG A 160 -8.87 1.03 -23.80
C ARG A 160 -9.74 -0.23 -23.69
N ARG A 161 -9.70 -0.92 -22.55
CA ARG A 161 -10.32 -2.22 -22.23
C ARG A 161 -9.69 -3.43 -22.91
N SER A 162 -8.54 -3.26 -23.58
CA SER A 162 -7.78 -4.39 -24.10
C SER A 162 -7.07 -5.21 -23.01
N GLN A 163 -7.04 -4.69 -21.77
CA GLN A 163 -6.23 -5.17 -20.65
C GLN A 163 -4.73 -5.13 -20.95
N ASN A 164 -4.35 -4.43 -22.02
CA ASN A 164 -3.01 -4.34 -22.54
C ASN A 164 -2.59 -2.88 -22.77
N GLU A 165 -3.49 -1.93 -22.53
CA GLU A 165 -3.24 -0.51 -22.56
C GLU A 165 -2.49 -0.02 -21.31
N ILE A 166 -2.10 1.25 -21.33
CA ILE A 166 -1.63 1.98 -20.14
C ILE A 166 -2.74 2.92 -19.70
N LEU A 167 -3.05 2.90 -18.41
CA LEU A 167 -3.98 3.84 -17.79
C LEU A 167 -3.22 4.77 -16.82
N LYS A 168 -3.75 5.97 -16.61
CA LYS A 168 -3.28 6.92 -15.61
C LYS A 168 -4.42 7.28 -14.66
N TRP A 169 -4.18 7.25 -13.36
CA TRP A 169 -5.20 7.63 -12.38
C TRP A 169 -5.46 9.13 -12.37
N ASN A 170 -6.73 9.50 -12.29
CA ASN A 170 -7.23 10.85 -12.11
C ASN A 170 -7.86 10.99 -10.72
N ASN A 171 -7.18 11.73 -9.84
CA ASN A 171 -7.60 11.89 -8.45
C ASN A 171 -8.94 12.61 -8.31
N THR A 172 -9.19 13.66 -9.10
CA THR A 172 -10.43 14.45 -8.97
C THR A 172 -11.64 13.68 -9.47
N ALA A 173 -11.52 13.03 -10.63
CA ALA A 173 -12.61 12.26 -11.22
C ALA A 173 -12.71 10.83 -10.67
N ALA A 174 -11.75 10.41 -9.82
CA ALA A 174 -11.63 9.06 -9.27
C ALA A 174 -11.77 7.98 -10.34
N VAL A 175 -11.01 8.09 -11.43
CA VAL A 175 -11.08 7.21 -12.60
C VAL A 175 -9.70 6.96 -13.20
N ALA A 176 -9.50 5.79 -13.80
CA ALA A 176 -8.34 5.50 -14.62
C ALA A 176 -8.56 5.97 -16.07
N ASP A 177 -7.87 7.04 -16.45
CA ASP A 177 -7.87 7.61 -17.80
C ASP A 177 -7.00 6.78 -18.73
N PHE A 178 -7.41 6.64 -19.99
CA PHE A 178 -6.54 6.04 -21.02
C PHE A 178 -5.35 6.97 -21.28
N ALA A 179 -4.13 6.44 -21.19
CA ALA A 179 -2.93 7.21 -21.47
C ALA A 179 -2.55 7.06 -22.94
N ASP A 180 -2.57 8.17 -23.68
CA ASP A 180 -2.03 8.20 -25.05
C ASP A 180 -0.52 7.88 -25.01
N LEU A 181 -0.13 6.82 -25.71
CA LEU A 181 1.23 6.31 -25.68
C LEU A 181 2.27 7.25 -26.33
N THR A 182 1.81 8.20 -27.14
CA THR A 182 2.64 9.16 -27.85
C THR A 182 2.82 10.47 -27.10
N VAL A 183 1.91 10.78 -26.16
CA VAL A 183 1.98 12.00 -25.36
C VAL A 183 3.06 11.85 -24.29
N PRO A 184 4.08 12.73 -24.27
CA PRO A 184 5.12 12.67 -23.25
C PRO A 184 4.59 12.90 -21.84
N THR A 185 5.15 12.21 -20.86
CA THR A 185 4.84 12.42 -19.44
C THR A 185 5.15 13.85 -19.00
N SER A 186 4.20 14.48 -18.29
CA SER A 186 4.34 15.83 -17.74
C SER A 186 4.12 15.89 -16.22
N ASP A 187 3.43 14.91 -15.67
CA ASP A 187 3.11 14.79 -14.25
C ASP A 187 3.99 13.73 -13.58
N GLY A 188 4.97 14.17 -12.81
CA GLY A 188 5.90 13.28 -12.11
C GLY A 188 5.23 12.48 -10.99
N SER A 189 4.15 13.00 -10.40
CA SER A 189 3.41 12.29 -9.35
C SER A 189 2.41 11.27 -9.90
N GLY A 190 2.37 11.09 -11.23
CA GLY A 190 1.40 10.25 -11.90
C GLY A 190 1.45 8.80 -11.45
N TYR A 191 0.26 8.26 -11.15
CA TYR A 191 0.04 6.85 -10.87
C TYR A 191 -0.40 6.16 -12.18
N TYR A 192 0.40 5.21 -12.66
CA TYR A 192 0.14 4.50 -13.91
C TYR A 192 -0.19 3.03 -13.67
N MET A 193 -1.01 2.47 -14.54
CA MET A 193 -1.44 1.07 -14.53
C MET A 193 -1.06 0.46 -15.87
N LEU A 194 -0.06 -0.42 -15.89
CA LEU A 194 0.38 -1.11 -17.10
C LEU A 194 -0.43 -2.39 -17.26
N GLY A 195 -1.26 -2.47 -18.30
CA GLY A 195 -2.05 -3.66 -18.59
C GLY A 195 -1.17 -4.87 -18.88
N SER A 196 -1.52 -6.01 -18.30
CA SER A 196 -0.98 -7.33 -18.60
C SER A 196 -2.16 -8.20 -18.99
N ASN A 197 -2.29 -8.55 -20.27
CA ASN A 197 -3.34 -9.46 -20.73
C ASN A 197 -2.73 -10.86 -20.84
N ASN A 198 -3.35 -11.86 -20.21
CA ASN A 198 -2.87 -13.24 -20.22
C ASN A 198 -1.38 -13.39 -19.84
N ASN A 199 -0.96 -12.73 -18.75
CA ASN A 199 0.41 -12.73 -18.24
C ASN A 199 1.48 -12.20 -19.21
N ASN A 200 1.10 -11.40 -20.21
CA ASN A 200 2.05 -10.92 -21.22
C ASN A 200 2.98 -9.79 -20.74
N LEU A 201 2.84 -9.31 -19.50
CA LEU A 201 3.82 -8.46 -18.83
C LEU A 201 4.47 -9.22 -17.68
N ASP A 202 5.78 -9.45 -17.80
CA ASP A 202 6.59 -10.02 -16.73
C ASP A 202 7.61 -9.03 -16.19
N THR A 203 7.40 -8.60 -14.95
CA THR A 203 8.30 -7.69 -14.22
C THR A 203 9.17 -8.40 -13.19
N SER A 204 8.94 -9.69 -12.91
CA SER A 204 9.55 -10.39 -11.77
C SER A 204 10.61 -11.41 -12.16
N SER A 205 10.58 -11.94 -13.39
CA SER A 205 11.52 -12.99 -13.84
C SER A 205 12.75 -12.43 -14.57
N SER A 206 12.59 -11.34 -15.31
CA SER A 206 13.62 -10.75 -16.16
C SER A 206 14.00 -9.37 -15.69
N LEU A 207 15.30 -9.08 -15.68
CA LEU A 207 15.79 -7.72 -15.47
C LEU A 207 15.45 -6.87 -16.71
N ARG A 208 14.74 -5.77 -16.50
CA ARG A 208 14.41 -4.79 -17.53
C ARG A 208 15.17 -3.49 -17.27
N THR A 209 15.19 -2.61 -18.26
CA THR A 209 15.80 -1.28 -18.11
C THR A 209 14.87 -0.24 -18.69
N VAL A 210 14.47 0.72 -17.86
CA VAL A 210 13.62 1.84 -18.26
C VAL A 210 14.46 3.10 -18.31
N ASN A 211 14.39 3.82 -19.43
CA ASN A 211 15.21 5.00 -19.67
C ASN A 211 14.37 6.27 -19.68
N GLY A 212 14.94 7.37 -19.20
CA GLY A 212 14.35 8.69 -19.36
C GLY A 212 15.10 9.79 -18.63
N ARG A 213 14.62 11.03 -18.83
CA ARG A 213 15.14 12.22 -18.13
C ARG A 213 14.51 12.29 -16.75
N PRO A 214 15.26 12.38 -15.64
CA PRO A 214 14.64 12.52 -14.33
C PRO A 214 13.87 13.84 -14.20
N TYR A 215 12.83 13.85 -13.36
CA TYR A 215 12.16 15.10 -12.98
C TYR A 215 13.10 15.98 -12.14
N ALA A 216 13.06 17.28 -12.41
CA ALA A 216 13.57 18.30 -11.49
C ALA A 216 12.73 18.33 -10.20
N THR A 217 13.21 19.05 -9.19
CA THR A 217 12.39 19.40 -8.03
C THR A 217 11.11 20.10 -8.45
N PHE A 218 10.01 19.74 -7.82
CA PHE A 218 8.72 20.37 -8.08
C PHE A 218 8.76 21.84 -7.67
N ALA A 219 8.24 22.72 -8.52
CA ALA A 219 8.17 24.15 -8.23
C ALA A 219 7.13 24.48 -7.15
N THR A 220 6.10 23.65 -7.03
CA THR A 220 5.02 23.82 -6.05
C THR A 220 4.71 22.51 -5.35
N ASN A 221 4.19 22.62 -4.13
CA ASN A 221 3.67 21.47 -3.41
C ASN A 221 2.39 20.94 -4.08
N THR A 222 2.11 19.67 -3.87
CA THR A 222 0.87 19.04 -4.32
C THR A 222 -0.26 19.38 -3.35
N THR A 223 -1.35 19.94 -3.86
CA THR A 223 -2.56 20.19 -3.07
C THR A 223 -3.36 18.90 -2.92
N LEU A 224 -3.70 18.55 -1.68
CA LEU A 224 -4.59 17.45 -1.34
C LEU A 224 -5.96 18.02 -1.00
N GLN A 225 -6.77 18.21 -2.05
CA GLN A 225 -8.17 18.62 -1.90
C GLN A 225 -8.98 18.05 -3.07
N ASN A 226 -10.27 17.79 -2.85
CA ASN A 226 -11.24 17.37 -3.87
C ASN A 226 -10.88 16.05 -4.58
N GLY A 227 -10.26 15.10 -3.87
CA GLY A 227 -10.09 13.74 -4.36
C GLY A 227 -11.45 13.04 -4.44
N GLY A 228 -11.78 12.44 -5.59
CA GLY A 228 -13.10 11.86 -5.83
C GLY A 228 -14.23 12.87 -5.74
N ASN A 229 -14.05 14.07 -6.29
CA ASN A 229 -15.06 15.13 -6.34
C ASN A 229 -16.13 14.85 -7.41
N VAL A 230 -16.79 13.72 -7.23
CA VAL A 230 -17.87 13.19 -8.09
C VAL A 230 -18.97 12.61 -7.20
N THR A 231 -20.14 12.39 -7.80
CA THR A 231 -21.23 11.69 -7.14
C THR A 231 -21.13 10.19 -7.45
N PHE A 232 -20.78 9.38 -6.46
CA PHE A 232 -20.66 7.92 -6.63
C PHE A 232 -22.01 7.19 -6.74
N GLY A 233 -23.12 7.83 -6.33
CA GLY A 233 -24.45 7.23 -6.33
C GLY A 233 -24.60 6.11 -5.28
N ALA A 234 -25.84 5.67 -5.05
CA ALA A 234 -26.13 4.62 -4.08
C ALA A 234 -25.37 3.33 -4.41
N GLY A 235 -24.60 2.82 -3.44
CA GLY A 235 -23.78 1.62 -3.62
C GLY A 235 -22.67 1.74 -4.68
N GLY A 236 -22.28 2.96 -5.05
CA GLY A 236 -21.23 3.20 -6.05
C GLY A 236 -21.66 2.97 -7.51
N ASN A 237 -22.98 2.99 -7.77
CA ASN A 237 -23.55 2.67 -9.07
C ASN A 237 -23.54 3.82 -10.08
N ALA A 238 -23.10 5.02 -9.70
CA ALA A 238 -22.89 6.06 -10.70
C ALA A 238 -21.79 5.66 -11.68
N ILE A 239 -21.88 6.22 -12.87
CA ILE A 239 -21.03 5.91 -14.01
C ILE A 239 -20.03 7.04 -14.22
N ASN A 240 -18.77 6.70 -14.50
CA ASN A 240 -17.72 7.65 -14.84
C ASN A 240 -17.74 8.04 -16.34
N GLY A 241 -16.82 8.92 -16.76
CA GLY A 241 -16.70 9.37 -18.15
C GLY A 241 -16.39 8.27 -19.18
N TYR A 242 -16.04 7.06 -18.74
CA TYR A 242 -15.80 5.92 -19.62
C TYR A 242 -16.97 4.92 -19.65
N ASN A 243 -18.09 5.14 -18.98
CA ASN A 243 -19.17 4.16 -18.82
C ASN A 243 -18.87 3.01 -17.84
N GLU A 244 -18.02 3.23 -16.84
CA GLU A 244 -17.71 2.25 -15.79
C GLU A 244 -18.35 2.69 -14.47
N ARG A 245 -18.89 1.74 -13.70
CA ARG A 245 -19.43 2.05 -12.38
C ARG A 245 -18.30 2.12 -11.35
N TYR A 246 -18.37 3.08 -10.43
CA TYR A 246 -17.31 3.27 -9.44
C TYR A 246 -17.07 2.04 -8.56
N ASN A 247 -18.13 1.29 -8.24
CA ASN A 247 -18.03 0.06 -7.44
C ASN A 247 -17.32 -1.11 -8.10
N THR A 248 -16.93 -1.03 -9.38
CA THR A 248 -16.17 -2.09 -10.04
C THR A 248 -14.66 -1.94 -9.87
N TYR A 249 -14.16 -0.80 -9.36
CA TYR A 249 -12.72 -0.57 -9.23
C TYR A 249 -12.28 0.28 -8.03
N LEU A 250 -13.16 1.09 -7.44
CA LEU A 250 -12.82 1.84 -6.23
C LEU A 250 -12.87 0.95 -4.98
N GLN A 251 -11.80 1.01 -4.22
CA GLN A 251 -11.67 0.36 -2.92
C GLN A 251 -11.27 1.40 -1.89
N ASP A 252 -12.04 1.52 -0.83
CA ASP A 252 -11.73 2.38 0.31
C ASP A 252 -11.74 1.52 1.57
N GLN A 253 -10.61 0.84 1.81
CA GLN A 253 -10.45 -0.05 2.97
C GLN A 253 -10.47 0.70 4.31
N PHE A 254 -10.32 2.03 4.29
CA PHE A 254 -10.30 2.85 5.49
C PHE A 254 -11.73 3.11 5.99
N GLU A 255 -12.65 3.45 5.09
CA GLU A 255 -14.02 3.84 5.46
C GLU A 255 -15.06 2.71 5.29
N ASN A 256 -14.64 1.54 4.79
CA ASN A 256 -15.54 0.40 4.55
C ASN A 256 -16.19 -0.15 5.83
N SER A 257 -15.58 0.03 7.01
CA SER A 257 -16.18 -0.40 8.29
C SER A 257 -17.27 0.56 8.80
N ILE A 258 -17.40 1.78 8.25
CA ILE A 258 -18.36 2.79 8.73
C ILE A 258 -19.63 2.78 7.89
N THR A 259 -19.54 3.24 6.64
CA THR A 259 -20.68 3.28 5.72
C THR A 259 -20.18 3.20 4.28
N PRO A 260 -20.03 1.99 3.71
CA PRO A 260 -19.66 1.81 2.32
C PRO A 260 -20.58 2.63 1.39
N TRP A 261 -19.98 3.41 0.49
CA TRP A 261 -20.68 4.29 -0.45
C TRP A 261 -21.55 5.40 0.18
N GLY A 262 -21.44 5.63 1.49
CA GLY A 262 -21.96 6.81 2.18
C GLY A 262 -20.86 7.83 2.47
N ASN A 263 -21.25 9.00 2.97
CA ASN A 263 -20.35 10.03 3.49
C ASN A 263 -19.16 10.37 2.56
N THR A 264 -17.94 10.01 2.98
CA THR A 264 -16.68 10.28 2.28
C THR A 264 -16.07 9.02 1.67
N TYR A 265 -16.79 7.90 1.62
CA TYR A 265 -16.30 6.67 1.00
C TYR A 265 -15.92 6.93 -0.46
N GLY A 266 -14.69 6.58 -0.83
CA GLY A 266 -14.12 6.84 -2.17
C GLY A 266 -13.70 8.31 -2.40
N LYS A 267 -14.04 9.23 -1.49
CA LYS A 267 -13.63 10.64 -1.51
C LYS A 267 -12.38 10.85 -0.67
N ASN A 268 -11.67 11.94 -0.96
CA ASN A 268 -10.42 12.33 -0.32
C ASN A 268 -9.34 11.24 -0.42
N ILE A 269 -9.41 10.44 -1.49
CA ILE A 269 -8.42 9.43 -1.85
C ILE A 269 -7.55 10.01 -2.97
N TYR A 270 -6.24 9.85 -2.80
CA TYR A 270 -5.24 10.28 -3.77
C TYR A 270 -4.30 9.13 -4.08
N GLN A 271 -4.17 8.77 -5.35
CA GLN A 271 -3.19 7.79 -5.81
C GLN A 271 -2.04 8.53 -6.50
N PHE A 272 -0.83 8.26 -6.05
CA PHE A 272 0.38 8.91 -6.54
C PHE A 272 1.49 7.89 -6.81
N GLY A 273 2.38 8.26 -7.73
CA GLY A 273 3.64 7.60 -7.97
C GLY A 273 4.81 8.32 -7.29
N ASN A 274 5.90 7.61 -7.01
CA ASN A 274 7.16 8.24 -6.65
C ASN A 274 7.75 8.98 -7.87
N PRO A 275 7.88 10.32 -7.82
CA PRO A 275 8.36 11.12 -8.96
C PRO A 275 9.88 11.07 -9.15
N PHE A 276 10.64 10.49 -8.21
CA PHE A 276 12.09 10.59 -8.16
C PHE A 276 12.78 9.23 -8.26
N LEU A 277 14.08 9.29 -8.54
CA LEU A 277 15.02 8.16 -8.52
C LEU A 277 15.66 7.96 -7.12
N THR A 278 14.97 8.45 -6.09
CA THR A 278 15.25 8.26 -4.66
C THR A 278 14.01 7.74 -3.96
N ASN A 279 14.15 7.18 -2.76
CA ASN A 279 13.01 6.80 -1.93
C ASN A 279 12.21 8.01 -1.45
N LEU A 280 10.93 7.80 -1.17
CA LEU A 280 10.13 8.71 -0.35
C LEU A 280 9.93 8.10 1.04
N ASP A 281 10.17 8.88 2.10
CA ASP A 281 9.85 8.50 3.47
C ASP A 281 8.59 9.21 3.93
N LEU A 282 7.47 8.50 3.89
CA LEU A 282 6.15 9.02 4.29
C LEU A 282 5.85 8.72 5.76
N SER A 283 6.77 8.12 6.53
CA SER A 283 6.51 7.70 7.92
C SER A 283 6.09 8.83 8.85
N ARG A 284 6.38 10.07 8.45
CA ARG A 284 6.13 11.29 9.21
C ARG A 284 5.12 12.25 8.59
N ILE A 285 4.47 11.86 7.50
CA ILE A 285 3.60 12.73 6.72
C ILE A 285 2.50 13.42 7.53
N GLY A 286 2.02 12.78 8.61
CA GLY A 286 0.88 13.24 9.41
C GLY A 286 1.22 14.04 10.67
N TYR A 287 2.42 14.59 10.85
CA TYR A 287 2.67 15.43 12.03
C TYR A 287 3.73 16.51 11.87
N VAL A 288 3.66 17.50 12.76
CA VAL A 288 4.69 18.50 12.94
C VAL A 288 5.90 17.90 13.65
N GLU A 289 7.02 17.79 12.94
CA GLU A 289 8.27 17.34 13.54
C GLU A 289 8.89 18.42 14.44
N ASN A 290 9.43 18.01 15.60
CA ASN A 290 10.12 18.90 16.54
C ASN A 290 11.64 19.00 16.28
N ALA A 291 12.12 18.46 15.17
CA ALA A 291 13.52 18.50 14.79
C ALA A 291 13.92 19.88 14.25
N GLY A 292 15.19 20.27 14.35
CA GLY A 292 15.69 21.57 13.87
C GLY A 292 15.57 21.75 12.34
N THR A 293 15.44 20.65 11.60
CA THR A 293 15.05 20.63 10.18
C THR A 293 14.02 19.54 9.98
N THR A 294 12.87 19.86 9.42
CA THR A 294 11.73 18.95 9.21
C THR A 294 11.56 18.62 7.74
N ASP A 295 10.73 17.63 7.42
CA ASP A 295 10.31 17.33 6.05
C ASP A 295 9.26 18.31 5.51
N ASN A 296 8.89 19.36 6.26
CA ASN A 296 7.86 20.35 5.89
C ASN A 296 6.49 19.74 5.51
N ASN A 297 6.21 18.49 5.88
CA ASN A 297 4.91 17.86 5.70
C ASN A 297 4.18 17.78 7.04
N ASN A 298 2.88 18.09 7.03
CA ASN A 298 1.99 17.92 8.17
C ASN A 298 0.55 17.79 7.64
N VAL A 299 0.26 16.64 7.03
CA VAL A 299 -1.08 16.29 6.55
C VAL A 299 -1.93 15.90 7.75
N SER A 300 -2.47 16.88 8.46
CA SER A 300 -3.05 16.69 9.80
C SER A 300 -4.32 15.85 9.82
N ASN A 301 -5.06 15.80 8.71
CA ASN A 301 -6.26 14.98 8.55
C ASN A 301 -5.97 13.65 7.83
N ILE A 302 -4.71 13.18 7.81
CA ILE A 302 -4.38 11.86 7.24
C ILE A 302 -5.10 10.75 8.03
N TRP A 303 -5.70 9.80 7.30
CA TRP A 303 -6.18 8.56 7.88
C TRP A 303 -5.16 7.44 7.69
N GLY A 304 -4.72 7.23 6.44
CA GLY A 304 -3.79 6.15 6.17
C GLY A 304 -3.22 6.17 4.76
N VAL A 305 -2.22 5.33 4.57
CA VAL A 305 -1.54 5.08 3.30
C VAL A 305 -1.55 3.59 3.01
N ARG A 306 -2.03 3.24 1.81
CA ARG A 306 -1.80 1.94 1.19
C ARG A 306 -0.60 2.08 0.27
N TYR A 307 0.53 1.51 0.65
CA TYR A 307 1.79 1.66 -0.09
C TYR A 307 2.15 0.44 -0.93
N ASP A 308 1.40 -0.64 -0.78
CA ASP A 308 1.52 -1.84 -1.59
C ASP A 308 0.12 -2.31 -2.00
N PRO A 309 -0.20 -2.43 -3.30
CA PRO A 309 -1.50 -2.89 -3.74
C PRO A 309 -1.69 -4.41 -3.53
N GLY A 310 -0.65 -5.18 -3.23
CA GLY A 310 -0.71 -6.63 -3.16
C GLY A 310 -1.02 -7.24 -4.54
N THR A 311 -2.03 -8.09 -4.60
CA THR A 311 -2.49 -8.74 -5.84
C THR A 311 -3.71 -8.03 -6.42
N VAL A 312 -3.51 -7.37 -7.55
CA VAL A 312 -4.52 -6.83 -8.47
C VAL A 312 -5.10 -7.96 -9.34
N THR A 313 -6.41 -8.09 -9.30
CA THR A 313 -7.19 -9.03 -10.13
C THR A 313 -8.11 -8.25 -11.04
N VAL A 314 -8.19 -8.64 -12.31
CA VAL A 314 -9.19 -8.14 -13.28
C VAL A 314 -10.18 -9.26 -13.56
N GLY A 315 -11.46 -9.01 -13.30
CA GLY A 315 -12.52 -9.96 -13.61
C GLY A 315 -12.88 -9.98 -15.09
N SER A 316 -13.72 -10.94 -15.49
CA SER A 316 -14.08 -11.20 -16.89
C SER A 316 -14.75 -10.02 -17.61
N GLN A 317 -15.30 -9.07 -16.87
CA GLN A 317 -16.03 -7.92 -17.38
C GLN A 317 -15.28 -6.60 -17.14
N GLY A 318 -14.03 -6.65 -16.68
CA GLY A 318 -13.12 -5.51 -16.52
C GLY A 318 -13.08 -4.87 -15.13
N GLN A 319 -13.90 -5.34 -14.17
CA GLN A 319 -13.81 -4.97 -12.77
C GLN A 319 -12.42 -5.29 -12.21
N THR A 320 -11.85 -4.39 -11.40
CA THR A 320 -10.47 -4.51 -10.92
C THR A 320 -10.43 -4.31 -9.40
N TYR A 321 -9.74 -5.19 -8.69
CA TYR A 321 -9.61 -5.05 -7.23
C TYR A 321 -8.27 -5.58 -6.75
N SER A 322 -7.78 -4.97 -5.68
CA SER A 322 -6.54 -5.29 -4.99
C SER A 322 -6.83 -6.15 -3.75
N ASN A 323 -6.01 -7.18 -3.51
CA ASN A 323 -6.09 -8.07 -2.36
C ASN A 323 -4.74 -8.17 -1.66
N GLY A 324 -4.75 -8.29 -0.33
CA GLY A 324 -3.52 -8.43 0.47
C GLY A 324 -2.63 -7.18 0.40
N ALA A 325 -3.26 -6.00 0.32
CA ALA A 325 -2.57 -4.73 0.33
C ALA A 325 -1.91 -4.44 1.70
N LEU A 326 -0.77 -3.75 1.70
CA LEU A 326 -0.14 -3.27 2.93
C LEU A 326 -0.59 -1.84 3.23
N ILE A 327 -1.02 -1.63 4.47
CA ILE A 327 -1.69 -0.43 4.95
C ILE A 327 -1.07 0.04 6.26
N GLN A 328 -0.71 1.32 6.31
CA GLN A 328 -0.36 2.03 7.53
C GLN A 328 -1.43 3.10 7.79
N THR A 329 -2.06 3.09 8.96
CA THR A 329 -2.97 4.15 9.41
C THR A 329 -2.27 5.07 10.41
N PHE A 330 -2.90 6.20 10.72
CA PHE A 330 -2.35 7.19 11.63
C PHE A 330 -3.42 7.61 12.65
N THR A 331 -3.04 7.73 13.93
CA THR A 331 -3.89 8.42 14.90
C THR A 331 -4.04 9.90 14.56
N THR A 332 -4.91 10.63 15.24
CA THR A 332 -5.05 12.09 15.07
C THR A 332 -3.79 12.87 15.46
N GLY A 333 -2.98 12.36 16.39
CA GLY A 333 -1.62 12.88 16.65
C GLY A 333 -0.55 12.31 15.70
N GLY A 334 -1.00 11.56 14.69
CA GLY A 334 -0.21 11.00 13.62
C GLY A 334 0.63 9.77 13.98
N VAL A 335 0.47 9.13 15.15
CA VAL A 335 1.24 7.89 15.42
C VAL A 335 0.92 6.85 14.36
N PRO A 336 1.94 6.28 13.68
CA PRO A 336 1.72 5.25 12.68
C PRO A 336 1.29 3.94 13.34
N VAL A 337 0.33 3.28 12.71
CA VAL A 337 -0.31 2.03 13.15
C VAL A 337 -0.43 1.09 11.95
N GLY A 338 -0.39 -0.22 12.19
CA GLY A 338 -0.45 -1.24 11.15
C GLY A 338 0.92 -1.54 10.56
N ASP A 339 1.02 -1.56 9.23
CA ASP A 339 2.24 -1.87 8.49
C ASP A 339 3.25 -0.73 8.56
N ILE A 340 3.97 -0.64 9.67
CA ILE A 340 4.96 0.41 9.91
C ILE A 340 6.20 0.21 9.02
N GLY A 341 6.69 1.31 8.43
CA GLY A 341 7.90 1.30 7.60
C GLY A 341 7.69 1.95 6.24
N LEU A 342 6.94 3.05 6.20
CA LEU A 342 6.38 3.65 4.98
C LEU A 342 7.43 4.30 4.07
N ILE A 343 8.15 3.48 3.32
CA ILE A 343 9.10 3.87 2.28
C ILE A 343 8.53 3.55 0.89
N ILE A 344 8.47 4.55 0.00
CA ILE A 344 8.06 4.35 -1.39
C ILE A 344 9.30 4.39 -2.28
N LYS A 345 9.62 3.26 -2.91
CA LYS A 345 10.81 3.12 -3.77
C LYS A 345 10.61 3.79 -5.13
N PRO A 346 11.67 4.12 -5.89
CA PRO A 346 11.53 4.62 -7.26
C PRO A 346 10.68 3.68 -8.11
N MET A 347 9.78 4.24 -8.92
CA MET A 347 8.78 3.51 -9.73
C MET A 347 7.67 2.79 -8.94
N GLN A 348 7.61 2.90 -7.61
CA GLN A 348 6.47 2.44 -6.81
C GLN A 348 5.39 3.51 -6.67
N THR A 349 4.18 3.06 -6.32
CA THR A 349 2.98 3.87 -6.13
C THR A 349 2.41 3.73 -4.73
N PHE A 350 1.61 4.70 -4.30
CA PHE A 350 0.88 4.64 -3.04
C PHE A 350 -0.49 5.33 -3.16
N VAL A 351 -1.38 5.00 -2.23
CA VAL A 351 -2.71 5.59 -2.10
C VAL A 351 -2.84 6.20 -0.72
N LEU A 352 -3.21 7.47 -0.68
CA LEU A 352 -3.41 8.29 0.51
C LEU A 352 -4.92 8.49 0.73
N LYS A 353 -5.43 8.29 1.95
CA LYS A 353 -6.80 8.64 2.33
C LYS A 353 -6.77 9.71 3.42
N LEU A 354 -7.47 10.81 3.19
CA LEU A 354 -7.75 11.82 4.23
C LEU A 354 -9.11 11.55 4.89
N ARG A 355 -9.23 12.00 6.15
CA ARG A 355 -10.46 11.89 6.95
C ARG A 355 -11.56 12.81 6.45
N ASP A 356 -11.19 13.95 5.87
CA ASP A 356 -12.09 14.96 5.34
C ASP A 356 -11.47 15.71 4.14
N ASN A 357 -12.22 16.69 3.60
CA ASN A 357 -11.80 17.49 2.44
C ASN A 357 -11.12 18.82 2.82
N THR A 358 -10.68 18.98 4.07
CA THR A 358 -9.87 20.12 4.48
C THR A 358 -8.56 20.09 3.70
N SER A 359 -8.24 21.17 2.99
CA SER A 359 -7.08 21.25 2.11
C SER A 359 -5.79 21.00 2.88
N GLN A 360 -4.95 20.10 2.38
CA GLN A 360 -3.59 19.86 2.88
C GLN A 360 -2.57 20.04 1.76
N SER A 361 -1.30 20.15 2.14
CA SER A 361 -0.19 20.24 1.21
C SER A 361 0.76 19.06 1.38
N LEU A 362 1.18 18.46 0.28
CA LEU A 362 2.18 17.39 0.21
C LEU A 362 3.41 17.88 -0.54
N THR A 363 4.55 17.88 0.13
CA THR A 363 5.84 18.32 -0.42
C THR A 363 6.69 17.11 -0.77
N PHE A 364 6.61 16.63 -2.01
CA PHE A 364 7.43 15.50 -2.48
C PHE A 364 8.94 15.75 -2.37
N ASN A 365 9.38 16.98 -2.64
CA ASN A 365 10.81 17.34 -2.65
C ASN A 365 11.51 17.03 -1.32
N THR A 366 10.80 17.18 -0.20
CA THR A 366 11.30 17.00 1.16
C THR A 366 10.96 15.63 1.75
N LEU A 367 10.44 14.71 0.94
CA LEU A 367 10.28 13.30 1.32
C LEU A 367 11.42 12.42 0.81
N ARG A 368 12.29 12.98 -0.06
CA ARG A 368 13.38 12.26 -0.75
C ARG A 368 14.44 11.73 0.21
N ARG A 369 14.81 10.45 0.06
CA ARG A 369 15.76 9.75 0.92
C ARG A 369 16.56 8.73 0.12
N PHE A 370 17.82 8.51 0.52
CA PHE A 370 18.58 7.35 0.05
C PHE A 370 18.36 6.10 0.89
N ASN A 371 17.88 6.25 2.12
CA ASN A 371 17.75 5.14 3.04
C ASN A 371 16.57 4.24 2.66
N GLN A 372 16.75 2.92 2.78
CA GLN A 372 15.70 1.92 2.57
C GLN A 372 14.78 1.75 3.79
N THR A 373 15.10 2.44 4.89
CA THR A 373 14.35 2.41 6.15
C THR A 373 14.00 3.82 6.59
N VAL A 374 12.92 3.91 7.37
CA VAL A 374 12.40 5.17 7.91
C VAL A 374 13.42 5.88 8.82
N ARG A 375 13.39 7.23 8.80
CA ARG A 375 14.22 8.07 9.67
C ARG A 375 13.83 7.92 11.15
N ALA A 376 14.72 8.30 12.07
CA ALA A 376 14.46 8.39 13.51
C ALA A 376 13.65 9.63 13.91
N ALA A 377 12.82 9.55 14.96
CA ALA A 377 11.94 10.67 15.35
C ALA A 377 12.68 11.96 15.71
N ALA A 378 13.86 11.87 16.33
CA ALA A 378 14.67 13.02 16.74
C ALA A 378 15.75 13.42 15.70
N THR A 379 15.81 12.76 14.55
CA THR A 379 16.83 13.06 13.53
C THR A 379 16.32 14.13 12.58
N ASN A 380 17.09 15.19 12.36
CA ASN A 380 16.78 16.22 11.36
C ASN A 380 16.58 15.61 9.97
N TYR A 381 15.66 16.20 9.22
CA TYR A 381 15.47 15.83 7.82
C TYR A 381 16.74 16.12 7.03
N SER A 382 17.15 15.12 6.25
CA SER A 382 18.17 15.19 5.21
C SER A 382 18.05 13.96 4.34
N VAL A 383 18.41 14.07 3.06
CA VAL A 383 18.42 12.93 2.12
C VAL A 383 19.37 11.81 2.60
N THR A 384 20.41 12.18 3.35
CA THR A 384 21.46 11.28 3.85
C THR A 384 21.31 10.92 5.34
N ALA A 385 20.28 11.43 6.03
CA ALA A 385 20.15 11.23 7.47
C ALA A 385 20.07 9.74 7.86
N ALA A 386 20.63 9.39 9.01
CA ALA A 386 20.71 8.01 9.51
C ALA A 386 19.33 7.35 9.71
N LYS A 387 19.35 6.01 9.82
CA LYS A 387 18.18 5.18 10.17
C LYS A 387 17.98 5.08 11.69
N ASN A 388 16.75 4.78 12.12
CA ASN A 388 16.32 4.00 13.31
C ASN A 388 15.14 4.64 14.06
N GLY A 389 14.04 3.90 14.26
CA GLY A 389 13.05 4.14 15.33
C GLY A 389 12.06 5.28 15.11
N GLY A 390 10.80 4.92 14.85
CA GLY A 390 9.68 5.86 14.74
C GLY A 390 8.74 5.80 15.95
N GLY A 391 9.04 6.61 16.98
CA GLY A 391 8.19 6.83 18.14
C GLY A 391 7.83 8.29 18.27
N LYS A 392 6.55 8.60 18.42
CA LYS A 392 6.09 9.95 18.78
C LYS A 392 5.73 10.01 20.26
N ASN A 393 5.92 11.17 20.87
CA ASN A 393 5.28 11.48 22.15
C ASN A 393 3.88 12.03 21.85
N ILE A 394 2.83 11.37 22.36
CA ILE A 394 1.42 11.79 22.25
C ILE A 394 0.74 11.65 23.63
N ASP A 395 -0.25 12.50 23.90
CA ASP A 395 -1.21 12.37 25.01
C ASP A 395 -1.96 11.02 24.93
N GLY A 396 -1.61 10.11 25.84
CA GLY A 396 -2.09 8.71 25.84
C GLY A 396 -1.29 7.82 24.89
N THR A 397 -0.71 6.73 25.40
CA THR A 397 0.14 5.86 24.57
C THR A 397 -0.68 4.92 23.70
N VAL A 398 -0.32 4.81 22.43
CA VAL A 398 -0.91 3.87 21.46
C VAL A 398 -0.16 2.56 21.54
N LYS A 399 -0.87 1.46 21.75
CA LYS A 399 -0.31 0.13 21.95
C LYS A 399 -0.77 -0.74 20.78
N GLN A 400 0.12 -1.54 20.23
CA GLN A 400 -0.21 -2.38 19.08
C GLN A 400 0.38 -3.77 19.24
N LEU A 401 -0.44 -4.78 18.95
CA LEU A 401 -0.05 -6.15 18.72
C LEU A 401 -0.19 -6.46 17.22
N GLY A 402 0.95 -6.60 16.53
CA GLY A 402 1.02 -7.20 15.22
C GLY A 402 1.05 -8.72 15.37
N VAL A 403 0.13 -9.41 14.69
CA VAL A 403 0.08 -10.87 14.60
C VAL A 403 0.52 -11.28 13.21
N ILE A 404 1.66 -11.95 13.12
CA ILE A 404 2.29 -12.37 11.87
C ILE A 404 2.10 -13.88 11.70
N GLY A 405 1.37 -14.30 10.68
CA GLY A 405 1.24 -15.70 10.31
C GLY A 405 2.46 -16.19 9.55
N LEU A 406 3.08 -17.27 10.04
CA LEU A 406 4.23 -17.91 9.43
C LEU A 406 3.86 -19.25 8.77
N ASP A 407 4.50 -19.56 7.66
CA ASP A 407 4.43 -20.88 7.03
C ASP A 407 5.23 -21.95 7.81
N ALA A 408 5.23 -23.19 7.31
CA ALA A 408 5.99 -24.28 7.92
C ALA A 408 7.52 -24.07 7.95
N ASN A 409 8.03 -23.18 7.10
CA ASN A 409 9.45 -22.83 7.01
C ASN A 409 9.82 -21.59 7.83
N GLY A 410 8.83 -20.95 8.49
CA GLY A 410 9.02 -19.72 9.26
C GLY A 410 8.99 -18.43 8.43
N ASN A 411 8.54 -18.48 7.18
CA ASN A 411 8.37 -17.27 6.36
C ASN A 411 7.04 -16.58 6.66
N GLU A 412 7.04 -15.24 6.67
CA GLU A 412 5.81 -14.46 6.79
C GLU A 412 4.93 -14.61 5.55
N VAL A 413 3.68 -15.01 5.76
CA VAL A 413 2.66 -15.22 4.70
C VAL A 413 1.38 -14.44 4.94
N ALA A 414 1.17 -13.93 6.16
CA ALA A 414 -0.01 -13.15 6.51
C ALA A 414 0.27 -12.25 7.72
N ARG A 415 -0.49 -11.17 7.87
CA ARG A 415 -0.44 -10.33 9.07
C ARG A 415 -1.77 -9.66 9.36
N THR A 416 -1.97 -9.21 10.60
CA THR A 416 -3.10 -8.38 11.05
C THR A 416 -2.71 -7.67 12.36
N TYR A 417 -3.48 -6.66 12.76
CA TYR A 417 -3.15 -5.81 13.90
C TYR A 417 -4.32 -5.66 14.86
N TYR A 418 -3.98 -5.64 16.15
CA TYR A 418 -4.87 -5.23 17.22
C TYR A 418 -4.26 -4.03 17.95
N VAL A 419 -5.00 -2.93 17.99
CA VAL A 419 -4.53 -1.62 18.45
C VAL A 419 -5.35 -1.18 19.64
N VAL A 420 -4.70 -0.60 20.65
CA VAL A 420 -5.35 -0.13 21.86
C VAL A 420 -4.88 1.28 22.18
N SER A 421 -5.84 2.16 22.42
CA SER A 421 -5.60 3.55 22.77
C SER A 421 -6.75 4.10 23.62
N PRO A 422 -6.52 5.09 24.50
CA PRO A 422 -7.60 5.80 25.18
C PRO A 422 -8.57 6.52 24.24
N ASN A 423 -8.11 6.87 23.03
CA ASN A 423 -8.87 7.62 22.03
C ASN A 423 -9.54 6.74 20.97
N ALA A 424 -9.28 5.42 21.00
CA ALA A 424 -9.95 4.46 20.12
C ALA A 424 -11.38 4.22 20.60
N VAL A 425 -12.26 3.86 19.67
CA VAL A 425 -13.62 3.42 19.96
C VAL A 425 -13.67 1.91 19.81
N THR A 426 -14.29 1.23 20.77
CA THR A 426 -14.48 -0.22 20.75
C THR A 426 -15.69 -0.58 19.88
N GLY A 427 -15.53 -1.58 19.02
CA GLY A 427 -16.55 -2.10 18.11
C GLY A 427 -16.79 -1.20 16.90
N HIS A 428 -17.99 -1.31 16.31
CA HIS A 428 -18.31 -0.63 15.06
C HIS A 428 -18.17 0.89 15.15
N GLN A 429 -17.41 1.43 14.21
CA GLN A 429 -17.12 2.86 14.10
C GLN A 429 -18.26 3.60 13.41
N THR A 430 -18.68 4.71 14.00
CA THR A 430 -19.69 5.61 13.40
C THR A 430 -19.09 6.93 12.91
N SER A 431 -17.77 7.12 13.05
CA SER A 431 -17.07 8.36 12.73
C SER A 431 -15.66 8.10 12.21
N THR A 432 -15.24 8.92 11.23
CA THR A 432 -13.89 8.89 10.65
C THR A 432 -12.87 9.67 11.48
N THR A 433 -13.27 10.34 12.57
CA THR A 433 -12.43 11.34 13.25
C THR A 433 -11.20 10.74 13.93
N THR A 434 -11.37 9.66 14.69
CA THR A 434 -10.29 9.08 15.53
C THR A 434 -9.89 7.67 15.13
N SER A 435 -10.67 7.01 14.26
CA SER A 435 -10.46 5.61 13.93
C SER A 435 -9.13 5.37 13.23
N VAL A 436 -8.47 4.28 13.58
CA VAL A 436 -7.32 3.71 12.89
C VAL A 436 -7.63 2.38 12.20
N GLN A 437 -8.90 1.96 12.18
CA GLN A 437 -9.31 0.72 11.52
C GLN A 437 -9.01 0.74 10.02
N ALA A 438 -8.78 -0.46 9.50
CA ALA A 438 -8.73 -0.74 8.06
C ALA A 438 -9.30 -2.13 7.81
N THR A 439 -10.16 -2.27 6.81
CA THR A 439 -10.79 -3.54 6.49
C THR A 439 -9.88 -4.48 5.71
N SER A 440 -10.06 -5.75 6.00
CA SER A 440 -9.39 -6.86 5.34
C SER A 440 -10.12 -7.23 4.03
N THR A 441 -9.38 -7.85 3.11
CA THR A 441 -9.89 -8.34 1.82
C THR A 441 -9.94 -9.87 1.83
N THR A 442 -10.66 -10.49 0.90
CA THR A 442 -10.74 -11.97 0.82
C THR A 442 -9.39 -12.66 0.60
N GLY A 443 -8.38 -11.93 0.09
CA GLY A 443 -7.01 -12.44 -0.05
C GLY A 443 -6.20 -12.47 1.24
N ASN A 444 -6.63 -11.78 2.30
CA ASN A 444 -6.01 -11.93 3.61
C ASN A 444 -6.33 -13.33 4.16
N MET A 445 -5.33 -13.95 4.78
CA MET A 445 -5.47 -15.30 5.35
C MET A 445 -5.92 -15.26 6.81
N ILE A 446 -5.52 -14.20 7.51
CA ILE A 446 -5.84 -13.95 8.91
C ILE A 446 -6.41 -12.55 9.07
N GLY A 447 -7.22 -12.36 10.10
CA GLY A 447 -7.84 -11.08 10.40
C GLY A 447 -8.72 -11.18 11.63
N THR A 448 -9.25 -10.04 12.05
CA THR A 448 -10.15 -9.92 13.20
C THR A 448 -11.52 -9.43 12.74
N PHE A 449 -12.46 -9.33 13.66
CA PHE A 449 -13.82 -8.82 13.42
C PHE A 449 -14.14 -7.78 14.47
N GLU A 450 -15.21 -7.01 14.21
CA GLU A 450 -15.79 -6.13 15.22
C GLU A 450 -16.14 -6.91 16.49
N GLU A 451 -15.77 -6.33 17.61
CA GLU A 451 -16.05 -6.86 18.92
C GLU A 451 -17.37 -6.33 19.49
N ALA A 452 -18.09 -7.20 20.20
CA ALA A 452 -19.15 -6.75 21.10
C ALA A 452 -18.53 -6.02 22.29
N LEU A 453 -19.25 -5.08 22.91
CA LEU A 453 -18.76 -4.29 24.07
C LEU A 453 -18.27 -5.15 25.26
N ASN A 454 -18.68 -6.42 25.33
CA ASN A 454 -18.29 -7.36 26.38
C ASN A 454 -17.26 -8.41 25.94
N GLY A 455 -16.69 -8.29 24.73
CA GLY A 455 -15.78 -9.27 24.14
C GLY A 455 -16.47 -10.26 23.21
N GLY A 456 -15.68 -10.88 22.34
CA GLY A 456 -16.16 -11.78 21.29
C GLY A 456 -16.72 -11.02 20.08
N TYR A 457 -17.31 -11.75 19.13
CA TYR A 457 -17.85 -11.17 17.89
C TYR A 457 -19.05 -10.26 18.14
N ASP A 458 -19.16 -9.15 17.40
CA ASP A 458 -20.42 -8.47 17.17
C ASP A 458 -21.16 -9.11 15.97
N PRO A 459 -22.22 -9.90 16.21
CA PRO A 459 -22.93 -10.62 15.16
C PRO A 459 -23.62 -9.70 14.14
N ASN A 460 -23.78 -8.40 14.43
CA ASN A 460 -24.37 -7.45 13.49
C ASN A 460 -23.43 -7.16 12.30
N TYR A 461 -22.12 -7.32 12.48
CA TYR A 461 -21.11 -6.92 11.49
C TYR A 461 -20.27 -8.08 10.95
N THR A 462 -20.29 -9.26 11.59
CA THR A 462 -19.52 -10.43 11.14
C THR A 462 -19.80 -10.88 9.70
N GLY A 463 -21.00 -10.61 9.18
CA GLY A 463 -21.37 -10.91 7.78
C GLY A 463 -21.12 -9.76 6.79
N GLN A 464 -20.62 -8.62 7.25
CA GLN A 464 -20.47 -7.41 6.44
C GLN A 464 -19.01 -7.14 6.07
N TYR A 465 -18.09 -7.27 7.03
CA TYR A 465 -16.67 -7.07 6.81
C TYR A 465 -15.85 -7.73 7.93
N TRP A 466 -14.55 -7.69 7.75
CA TRP A 466 -13.55 -8.11 8.73
C TRP A 466 -12.37 -7.15 8.65
N LEU A 467 -11.54 -7.15 9.69
CA LEU A 467 -10.57 -6.09 9.96
C LEU A 467 -9.15 -6.60 9.77
N TYR A 468 -8.36 -5.79 9.07
CA TYR A 468 -6.93 -5.94 8.93
C TYR A 468 -6.20 -5.23 10.08
N ILE A 469 -6.66 -4.02 10.40
CA ILE A 469 -6.31 -3.29 11.62
C ILE A 469 -7.60 -3.15 12.43
N ASN A 470 -7.64 -3.75 13.62
CA ASN A 470 -8.71 -3.54 14.59
C ASN A 470 -8.21 -2.64 15.73
N GLU A 471 -9.12 -1.88 16.33
CA GLU A 471 -8.87 -0.95 17.41
C GLU A 471 -9.84 -1.20 18.57
N ALA A 472 -9.41 -0.98 19.81
CA ALA A 472 -10.28 -0.98 20.97
C ALA A 472 -9.87 0.09 21.97
N ASN A 473 -10.83 0.57 22.75
CA ASN A 473 -10.57 1.55 23.79
C ASN A 473 -9.84 0.90 24.98
N GLU A 474 -8.75 1.54 25.41
CA GLU A 474 -7.92 1.05 26.51
C GLU A 474 -8.71 0.84 27.81
N THR A 475 -9.56 1.80 28.19
CA THR A 475 -10.22 1.78 29.50
C THR A 475 -11.38 0.80 29.54
N ASN A 476 -12.22 0.78 28.50
CA ASN A 476 -13.47 0.01 28.53
C ASN A 476 -13.34 -1.42 27.98
N PHE A 477 -12.20 -1.75 27.34
CA PHE A 477 -11.98 -3.04 26.69
C PHE A 477 -10.79 -3.85 27.23
N THR A 478 -10.13 -3.36 28.31
CA THR A 478 -9.10 -4.15 29.00
C THR A 478 -9.66 -5.49 29.50
N GLY A 479 -8.91 -6.58 29.29
CA GLY A 479 -9.24 -7.94 29.70
C GLY A 479 -10.34 -8.62 28.87
N LYS A 480 -10.87 -7.97 27.83
CA LYS A 480 -11.87 -8.52 26.92
C LYS A 480 -11.21 -9.01 25.64
N ASN A 481 -11.79 -10.03 25.01
CA ASN A 481 -11.21 -10.66 23.82
C ASN A 481 -11.65 -9.99 22.52
N VAL A 482 -10.67 -9.77 21.64
CA VAL A 482 -10.86 -9.67 20.19
C VAL A 482 -10.63 -11.03 19.57
N LYS A 483 -11.53 -11.48 18.70
CA LYS A 483 -11.41 -12.78 18.01
C LYS A 483 -10.53 -12.63 16.77
N LEU A 484 -9.41 -13.36 16.75
CA LEU A 484 -8.56 -13.58 15.58
C LEU A 484 -9.01 -14.86 14.87
N VAL A 485 -9.09 -14.80 13.54
CA VAL A 485 -9.42 -15.94 12.69
C VAL A 485 -8.30 -16.23 11.71
N ASN A 486 -8.08 -17.51 11.44
CA ASN A 486 -7.24 -18.00 10.36
C ASN A 486 -8.03 -18.92 9.43
N TYR A 487 -8.22 -18.46 8.20
CA TYR A 487 -8.94 -19.18 7.16
C TYR A 487 -8.03 -20.09 6.33
N LYS A 488 -6.72 -20.08 6.55
CA LYS A 488 -5.73 -20.89 5.82
C LYS A 488 -4.78 -21.60 6.79
N THR A 489 -5.32 -22.43 7.67
CA THR A 489 -4.56 -23.26 8.63
C THR A 489 -3.67 -24.31 7.94
N ASP A 490 -3.91 -24.58 6.65
CA ASP A 490 -3.05 -25.36 5.78
C ASP A 490 -1.75 -24.63 5.43
N ILE A 491 -1.77 -23.30 5.37
CA ILE A 491 -0.62 -22.44 5.04
C ILE A 491 0.00 -21.84 6.31
N VAL A 492 -0.79 -21.16 7.12
CA VAL A 492 -0.35 -20.48 8.35
C VAL A 492 -0.24 -21.50 9.48
N LYS A 493 0.98 -21.79 9.94
CA LYS A 493 1.30 -22.84 10.93
C LYS A 493 1.64 -22.31 12.32
N SER A 494 2.07 -21.06 12.43
CA SER A 494 2.37 -20.43 13.70
C SER A 494 2.17 -18.91 13.63
N TYR A 495 2.05 -18.26 14.78
CA TYR A 495 2.00 -16.81 14.86
C TYR A 495 3.22 -16.24 15.55
N LYS A 496 3.85 -15.23 14.95
CA LYS A 496 4.86 -14.39 15.58
C LYS A 496 4.23 -13.07 16.02
N PHE A 497 4.61 -12.58 17.19
CA PHE A 497 4.09 -11.32 17.71
C PHE A 497 5.08 -10.17 17.56
N GLU A 498 4.59 -9.03 17.07
CA GLU A 498 5.27 -7.74 17.10
C GLU A 498 4.51 -6.78 18.02
N ILE A 499 5.08 -6.47 19.17
CA ILE A 499 4.50 -5.55 20.14
C ILE A 499 5.16 -4.19 20.00
N ARG A 500 4.32 -3.16 19.89
CA ARG A 500 4.76 -1.79 19.74
C ARG A 500 4.05 -0.84 20.69
N GLU A 501 4.76 0.21 21.06
CA GLU A 501 4.21 1.37 21.76
C GLU A 501 4.60 2.64 21.01
N ASN A 502 3.61 3.46 20.67
CA ASN A 502 3.76 4.70 19.91
C ASN A 502 4.48 4.55 18.56
N GLY A 503 4.40 3.37 17.95
CA GLY A 503 5.06 3.02 16.69
C GLY A 503 6.41 2.30 16.85
N GLU A 504 6.97 2.27 18.06
CA GLU A 504 8.26 1.64 18.36
C GLU A 504 8.12 0.23 18.85
N LEU A 505 9.03 -0.64 18.42
CA LEU A 505 9.15 -1.98 18.98
C LEU A 505 9.61 -1.89 20.43
N ILE A 506 8.93 -2.60 21.33
CA ILE A 506 9.47 -2.82 22.68
C ILE A 506 10.70 -3.77 22.60
N PRO A 507 11.51 -3.89 23.67
CA PRO A 507 12.66 -4.80 23.66
C PRO A 507 12.27 -6.25 23.35
N ALA A 508 13.15 -6.97 22.63
CA ALA A 508 12.92 -8.38 22.33
C ALA A 508 12.73 -9.22 23.61
N GLY A 509 11.72 -10.08 23.61
CA GLY A 509 11.32 -10.88 24.78
C GLY A 509 10.53 -10.13 25.85
N ALA A 510 10.32 -8.82 25.74
CA ALA A 510 9.50 -8.07 26.68
C ALA A 510 7.99 -8.32 26.45
N HIS A 511 7.22 -8.29 27.53
CA HIS A 511 5.76 -8.38 27.53
C HIS A 511 5.10 -7.05 27.92
N GLN A 512 5.61 -6.40 28.98
CA GLN A 512 5.01 -5.21 29.56
C GLN A 512 5.28 -3.97 28.70
N LEU A 513 4.23 -3.17 28.53
CA LEU A 513 4.29 -1.82 27.95
C LEU A 513 4.54 -0.79 29.07
N SER A 514 4.67 0.48 28.71
CA SER A 514 4.94 1.55 29.70
C SER A 514 3.91 1.63 30.84
N ALA A 515 2.66 1.21 30.58
CA ALA A 515 1.59 1.15 31.57
C ALA A 515 1.65 -0.07 32.51
N GLY A 516 2.63 -0.97 32.35
CA GLY A 516 2.75 -2.24 33.08
C GLY A 516 1.78 -3.34 32.62
N ILE A 517 0.90 -3.02 31.68
CA ILE A 517 -0.07 -3.93 31.06
C ILE A 517 0.51 -4.43 29.72
N GLY A 518 0.33 -5.70 29.40
CA GLY A 518 0.77 -6.30 28.13
C GLY A 518 -0.36 -7.00 27.37
N PHE A 519 -0.02 -7.56 26.21
CA PHE A 519 -0.96 -8.32 25.39
C PHE A 519 -0.95 -9.80 25.73
N TYR A 520 -2.11 -10.44 25.63
CA TYR A 520 -2.27 -11.88 25.85
C TYR A 520 -2.95 -12.53 24.66
N TYR A 521 -2.75 -13.83 24.49
CA TYR A 521 -3.45 -14.64 23.51
C TYR A 521 -3.91 -15.96 24.12
N LYS A 522 -4.99 -16.52 23.59
CA LYS A 522 -5.52 -17.82 23.99
C LYS A 522 -5.98 -18.59 22.74
N PRO A 523 -5.38 -19.75 22.41
CA PRO A 523 -5.93 -20.66 21.39
C PRO A 523 -7.33 -21.15 21.80
N SER A 524 -8.21 -21.50 20.86
CA SER A 524 -9.62 -21.88 21.17
C SER A 524 -9.76 -22.93 22.29
N ASN A 525 -8.83 -23.88 22.38
CA ASN A 525 -8.81 -24.95 23.40
C ASN A 525 -7.61 -24.83 24.38
N GLY A 526 -6.94 -23.67 24.40
CA GLY A 526 -5.72 -23.45 25.17
C GLY A 526 -5.94 -22.63 26.45
N THR A 527 -4.86 -22.44 27.18
CA THR A 527 -4.80 -21.49 28.30
C THR A 527 -4.36 -20.11 27.80
N VAL A 528 -4.65 -19.08 28.60
CA VAL A 528 -4.18 -17.72 28.32
C VAL A 528 -2.66 -17.68 28.46
N GLN A 529 -1.99 -17.06 27.49
CA GLN A 529 -0.54 -16.92 27.43
C GLN A 529 -0.18 -15.46 27.18
N GLN A 530 0.95 -15.01 27.72
CA GLN A 530 1.51 -13.70 27.44
C GLN A 530 2.04 -13.65 26.01
N ALA A 531 1.65 -12.63 25.24
CA ALA A 531 2.37 -12.27 24.04
C ALA A 531 3.66 -11.55 24.45
N VAL A 532 4.79 -12.04 23.95
CA VAL A 532 6.10 -11.42 24.13
C VAL A 532 6.62 -10.95 22.79
N GLN A 533 7.36 -9.85 22.80
CA GLN A 533 7.91 -9.26 21.60
C GLN A 533 8.88 -10.21 20.89
N GLY A 534 8.59 -10.52 19.62
CA GLY A 534 9.33 -11.49 18.82
C GLY A 534 9.04 -12.95 19.19
N GLY A 535 8.15 -13.22 20.15
CA GLY A 535 7.72 -14.55 20.52
C GLY A 535 6.89 -15.23 19.44
N VAL A 536 6.90 -16.56 19.44
CA VAL A 536 6.15 -17.39 18.49
C VAL A 536 5.17 -18.29 19.25
N ALA A 537 3.90 -18.19 18.92
CA ALA A 537 2.87 -19.15 19.30
C ALA A 537 2.84 -20.30 18.28
N PRO A 538 3.23 -21.53 18.66
CA PRO A 538 3.21 -22.67 17.76
C PRO A 538 1.77 -23.14 17.50
N SER A 539 1.60 -23.94 16.45
CA SER A 539 0.35 -24.66 16.14
C SER A 539 -0.85 -23.74 15.96
N ALA A 540 -0.77 -22.84 14.98
CA ALA A 540 -1.87 -21.96 14.61
C ALA A 540 -3.16 -22.76 14.34
N VAL A 541 -4.14 -22.60 15.24
CA VAL A 541 -5.52 -23.06 15.06
C VAL A 541 -6.38 -22.03 14.32
N SER A 542 -7.63 -22.39 14.02
CA SER A 542 -8.59 -21.58 13.26
C SER A 542 -9.01 -20.30 13.96
N SER A 543 -8.97 -20.24 15.29
CA SER A 543 -9.31 -19.03 16.05
C SER A 543 -8.48 -18.85 17.32
N TYR A 544 -8.17 -17.59 17.62
CA TYR A 544 -7.52 -17.18 18.86
C TYR A 544 -8.33 -16.04 19.49
N ASP A 545 -8.29 -15.97 20.81
CA ASP A 545 -8.65 -14.76 21.53
C ASP A 545 -7.38 -13.93 21.73
N LEU A 546 -7.44 -12.65 21.37
CA LEU A 546 -6.42 -11.65 21.66
C LEU A 546 -6.94 -10.71 22.74
N TYR A 547 -6.09 -10.34 23.69
CA TYR A 547 -6.45 -9.47 24.81
C TYR A 547 -5.41 -8.39 25.01
N TYR A 548 -5.87 -7.23 25.48
CA TYR A 548 -5.03 -6.25 26.15
C TYR A 548 -5.32 -6.27 27.63
N GLY A 549 -4.31 -6.55 28.45
CA GLY A 549 -4.49 -6.87 29.86
C GLY A 549 -4.95 -8.30 30.11
N GLU A 550 -4.66 -8.77 31.32
CA GLU A 550 -4.99 -10.13 31.72
C GLU A 550 -6.52 -10.28 31.84
N PRO A 551 -7.14 -11.31 31.24
CA PRO A 551 -8.58 -11.49 31.30
C PRO A 551 -9.03 -11.83 32.72
N ASN A 552 -9.85 -10.95 33.30
CA ASN A 552 -10.48 -11.18 34.61
C ASN A 552 -11.57 -12.25 34.48
N ASN A 553 -11.35 -13.41 35.11
CA ASN A 553 -12.26 -14.55 35.15
C ASN A 553 -12.61 -15.13 33.77
N VAL A 554 -11.93 -16.22 33.40
CA VAL A 554 -12.44 -17.17 32.40
C VAL A 554 -13.71 -17.80 32.98
N VAL A 555 -14.85 -17.11 32.88
CA VAL A 555 -16.14 -17.75 33.08
C VAL A 555 -16.24 -18.81 31.99
N LEU A 556 -16.48 -20.07 32.37
CA LEU A 556 -16.91 -21.13 31.46
C LEU A 556 -18.25 -20.73 30.84
N GLY A 557 -18.22 -19.79 29.89
CA GLY A 557 -19.36 -19.41 29.10
C GLY A 557 -19.57 -20.47 28.05
N THR A 558 -20.69 -21.19 28.14
CA THR A 558 -21.23 -22.12 27.13
C THR A 558 -21.58 -21.47 25.78
N LYS A 559 -21.00 -20.30 25.46
CA LYS A 559 -21.30 -19.46 24.28
C LYS A 559 -20.27 -19.51 23.16
N ASP A 560 -19.14 -20.22 23.30
CA ASP A 560 -18.11 -20.31 22.23
C ASP A 560 -18.49 -21.24 21.06
N ASN A 561 -19.79 -21.52 20.86
CA ASN A 561 -20.30 -22.19 19.65
C ASN A 561 -20.64 -21.20 18.52
N ILE A 562 -20.10 -19.99 18.53
CA ILE A 562 -20.10 -19.18 17.31
C ILE A 562 -19.02 -19.77 16.40
N ALA A 563 -19.45 -20.62 15.48
CA ALA A 563 -18.63 -21.08 14.36
C ALA A 563 -17.89 -19.89 13.75
N THR A 564 -16.61 -20.07 13.43
CA THR A 564 -15.81 -19.08 12.72
C THR A 564 -16.66 -18.40 11.64
N PRO A 565 -16.84 -17.06 11.69
CA PRO A 565 -17.67 -16.37 10.71
C PRO A 565 -17.22 -16.71 9.29
N SER A 566 -18.14 -16.68 8.33
CA SER A 566 -17.78 -16.89 6.93
C SER A 566 -17.25 -15.60 6.31
N ARG A 567 -16.28 -15.69 5.38
CA ARG A 567 -15.92 -14.55 4.51
C ARG A 567 -16.87 -14.36 3.33
N THR A 568 -17.97 -15.11 3.28
CA THR A 568 -18.98 -14.98 2.23
C THR A 568 -19.65 -13.62 2.32
N MET A 569 -19.71 -12.89 1.21
CA MET A 569 -20.31 -11.57 1.12
C MET A 569 -21.34 -11.52 0.00
N VAL A 570 -22.40 -10.75 0.19
CA VAL A 570 -23.33 -10.41 -0.90
C VAL A 570 -23.04 -9.01 -1.37
N VAL A 571 -22.66 -8.90 -2.63
CA VAL A 571 -22.23 -7.65 -3.25
C VAL A 571 -23.11 -7.38 -4.45
N TYR A 572 -23.50 -6.13 -4.67
CA TYR A 572 -24.23 -5.80 -5.89
C TYR A 572 -23.28 -5.87 -7.09
N ASN A 573 -23.59 -6.73 -8.07
CA ASN A 573 -22.87 -6.76 -9.34
C ASN A 573 -23.59 -5.87 -10.37
N PRO A 574 -22.97 -4.75 -10.74
CA PRO A 574 -23.57 -3.82 -11.69
C PRO A 574 -23.69 -4.35 -13.12
N GLU A 575 -22.82 -5.27 -13.54
CA GLU A 575 -22.68 -5.76 -14.92
C GLU A 575 -23.93 -6.53 -15.37
N ILE A 576 -24.50 -7.27 -14.45
CA ILE A 576 -25.71 -8.05 -14.63
C ILE A 576 -26.90 -7.40 -13.92
N THR A 577 -26.70 -6.20 -13.38
CA THR A 577 -27.66 -5.43 -12.57
C THR A 577 -28.26 -6.21 -11.39
N ASN A 578 -27.61 -7.27 -10.92
CA ASN A 578 -28.09 -8.20 -9.89
C ASN A 578 -27.13 -8.26 -8.70
N TYR A 579 -27.61 -8.69 -7.55
CA TYR A 579 -26.72 -9.03 -6.45
C TYR A 579 -25.99 -10.34 -6.74
N ILE A 580 -24.74 -10.46 -6.32
CA ILE A 580 -23.96 -11.68 -6.35
C ILE A 580 -23.58 -12.11 -4.94
N VAL A 581 -23.53 -13.41 -4.72
CA VAL A 581 -22.90 -14.01 -3.55
C VAL A 581 -21.47 -14.35 -3.93
N ARG A 582 -20.49 -13.72 -3.27
CA ARG A 582 -19.10 -14.11 -3.32
C ARG A 582 -18.80 -14.98 -2.11
N PHE A 583 -18.55 -16.25 -2.35
CA PHE A 583 -18.38 -17.22 -1.27
C PHE A 583 -17.02 -17.11 -0.61
N ASP A 584 -16.94 -17.58 0.63
CA ASP A 584 -15.67 -17.89 1.26
C ASP A 584 -14.93 -18.93 0.39
N PRO A 585 -13.66 -18.69 0.01
CA PRO A 585 -12.85 -19.65 -0.72
C PRO A 585 -12.75 -21.07 -0.11
N ASN A 586 -13.12 -21.24 1.16
CA ASN A 586 -13.11 -22.53 1.85
C ASN A 586 -14.43 -23.31 1.73
N TRP A 587 -15.47 -22.70 1.15
CA TRP A 587 -16.76 -23.34 0.89
C TRP A 587 -16.69 -24.10 -0.44
N LYS A 588 -17.29 -25.28 -0.47
CA LYS A 588 -17.42 -26.07 -1.71
C LYS A 588 -18.81 -25.94 -2.30
N LYS A 589 -19.84 -25.92 -1.44
CA LYS A 589 -21.23 -25.77 -1.85
C LYS A 589 -22.01 -24.89 -0.87
N ALA A 590 -23.09 -24.28 -1.37
CA ALA A 590 -24.02 -23.51 -0.53
C ALA A 590 -25.48 -23.64 -0.99
N ASP A 591 -26.39 -23.54 -0.04
CA ASP A 591 -27.82 -23.34 -0.24
C ASP A 591 -28.13 -21.84 -0.10
N ILE A 592 -28.95 -21.29 -1.00
CA ILE A 592 -29.30 -19.87 -1.05
C ILE A 592 -30.81 -19.75 -1.04
N GLU A 593 -31.32 -18.99 -0.08
CA GLU A 593 -32.72 -18.66 0.12
C GLU A 593 -32.88 -17.14 0.13
N VAL A 594 -33.80 -16.60 -0.66
CA VAL A 594 -34.09 -15.16 -0.69
C VAL A 594 -35.54 -14.95 -0.34
N TYR A 595 -35.80 -14.12 0.66
CA TYR A 595 -37.14 -13.79 1.14
C TYR A 595 -37.46 -12.32 0.85
N ASP A 596 -38.72 -12.01 0.55
CA ASP A 596 -39.19 -10.62 0.55
C ASP A 596 -39.45 -10.13 1.99
N MET A 597 -39.79 -8.84 2.14
CA MET A 597 -40.07 -8.25 3.47
C MET A 597 -41.30 -8.83 4.18
N SER A 598 -42.17 -9.56 3.49
CA SER A 598 -43.29 -10.28 4.12
C SER A 598 -42.88 -11.66 4.65
N GLY A 599 -41.63 -12.07 4.43
CA GLY A 599 -41.12 -13.39 4.78
C GLY A 599 -41.43 -14.47 3.75
N LYS A 600 -41.98 -14.11 2.57
CA LYS A 600 -42.24 -15.06 1.50
C LYS A 600 -40.95 -15.41 0.77
N LEU A 601 -40.70 -16.70 0.57
CA LEU A 601 -39.55 -17.22 -0.17
C LEU A 601 -39.71 -16.92 -1.68
N VAL A 602 -38.74 -16.22 -2.25
CA VAL A 602 -38.69 -15.76 -3.65
C VAL A 602 -37.72 -16.60 -4.48
N ILE A 603 -36.55 -16.93 -3.92
CA ILE A 603 -35.54 -17.79 -4.57
C ILE A 603 -35.13 -18.88 -3.58
N SER A 604 -35.02 -20.11 -4.06
CA SER A 604 -34.39 -21.21 -3.34
C SER A 604 -33.52 -22.00 -4.31
N LYS A 605 -32.21 -22.04 -4.05
CA LYS A 605 -31.23 -22.82 -4.82
C LYS A 605 -30.41 -23.64 -3.84
N LYS A 606 -30.29 -24.93 -4.10
CA LYS A 606 -29.53 -25.85 -3.24
C LYS A 606 -28.25 -26.30 -3.91
N ALA A 607 -27.23 -26.60 -3.11
CA ALA A 607 -25.95 -27.17 -3.52
C ALA A 607 -25.24 -26.38 -4.65
N VAL A 608 -25.33 -25.05 -4.61
CA VAL A 608 -24.65 -24.14 -5.54
C VAL A 608 -23.14 -24.30 -5.41
N ASP A 609 -22.43 -24.41 -6.52
CA ASP A 609 -20.96 -24.46 -6.57
C ASP A 609 -20.37 -23.14 -6.04
N ALA A 610 -19.67 -23.23 -4.91
CA ALA A 610 -19.10 -22.07 -4.22
C ALA A 610 -17.73 -21.63 -4.77
N SER A 611 -17.21 -22.32 -5.80
CA SER A 611 -15.93 -21.93 -6.44
C SER A 611 -16.02 -20.70 -7.34
N ARG A 612 -17.24 -20.19 -7.59
CA ARG A 612 -17.52 -19.02 -8.42
C ARG A 612 -18.60 -18.16 -7.78
N ASP A 613 -18.64 -16.88 -8.12
CA ASP A 613 -19.70 -15.98 -7.66
C ASP A 613 -21.08 -16.49 -8.15
N PHE A 614 -22.10 -16.47 -7.29
CA PHE A 614 -23.48 -16.85 -7.63
C PHE A 614 -24.35 -15.62 -7.84
N VAL A 615 -25.13 -15.58 -8.92
CA VAL A 615 -26.02 -14.45 -9.24
C VAL A 615 -27.40 -14.62 -8.60
N ILE A 616 -27.84 -13.63 -7.85
CA ILE A 616 -29.19 -13.52 -7.31
C ILE A 616 -30.07 -12.78 -8.33
N GLU A 617 -30.79 -13.54 -9.15
CA GLU A 617 -31.69 -13.02 -10.19
C GLU A 617 -33.05 -12.61 -9.60
N LEU A 618 -33.24 -11.31 -9.33
CA LEU A 618 -34.50 -10.74 -8.84
C LEU A 618 -35.16 -9.87 -9.92
N ASN A 619 -36.49 -9.87 -9.97
CA ASN A 619 -37.25 -9.04 -10.90
C ASN A 619 -37.04 -7.55 -10.61
N GLY A 620 -36.36 -6.84 -11.52
CA GLY A 620 -36.04 -5.42 -11.39
C GLY A 620 -37.21 -4.45 -11.59
N ALA A 621 -38.40 -4.93 -11.97
CA ALA A 621 -39.59 -4.10 -12.08
C ALA A 621 -40.20 -3.73 -10.71
N VAL A 622 -39.86 -4.48 -9.66
CA VAL A 622 -40.41 -4.30 -8.31
C VAL A 622 -39.30 -3.84 -7.38
N LYS A 623 -39.33 -2.55 -7.01
CA LYS A 623 -38.40 -2.00 -6.02
C LYS A 623 -38.79 -2.51 -4.63
N ASN A 624 -38.03 -3.45 -4.10
CA ASN A 624 -38.33 -4.03 -2.78
C ASN A 624 -37.04 -4.42 -2.04
N SER A 625 -37.16 -4.55 -0.72
CA SER A 625 -36.09 -5.09 0.12
C SER A 625 -36.22 -6.60 0.21
N TYR A 626 -35.08 -7.29 0.27
CA TYR A 626 -35.03 -8.74 0.40
C TYR A 626 -34.04 -9.15 1.48
N VAL A 627 -34.30 -10.28 2.11
CA VAL A 627 -33.38 -10.95 3.04
C VAL A 627 -32.79 -12.14 2.32
N VAL A 628 -31.47 -12.14 2.13
CA VAL A 628 -30.72 -13.25 1.56
C VAL A 628 -30.12 -14.06 2.70
N LYS A 629 -30.44 -15.34 2.72
CA LYS A 629 -29.90 -16.35 3.64
C LYS A 629 -29.09 -17.35 2.83
N ILE A 630 -27.83 -17.54 3.19
CA ILE A 630 -26.92 -18.47 2.54
C ILE A 630 -26.42 -19.44 3.60
N VAL A 631 -26.50 -20.73 3.34
CA VAL A 631 -26.05 -21.80 4.24
C VAL A 631 -25.03 -22.66 3.53
N SER A 632 -23.82 -22.81 4.06
CA SER A 632 -22.80 -23.68 3.46
C SER A 632 -23.10 -25.16 3.65
N ASP A 633 -22.35 -26.00 2.93
CA ASP A 633 -22.28 -27.44 3.15
C ASP A 633 -21.82 -27.84 4.58
N LYS A 634 -21.25 -26.90 5.32
CA LYS A 634 -20.80 -27.06 6.71
C LYS A 634 -21.77 -26.46 7.75
N GLY A 635 -22.91 -25.92 7.31
CA GLY A 635 -23.93 -25.32 8.19
C GLY A 635 -23.66 -23.88 8.62
N GLU A 636 -22.55 -23.27 8.21
CA GLU A 636 -22.30 -21.83 8.40
C GLU A 636 -23.36 -21.01 7.65
N THR A 637 -23.98 -20.04 8.32
CA THR A 637 -25.07 -19.23 7.76
C THR A 637 -24.68 -17.76 7.65
N VAL A 638 -24.87 -17.16 6.48
CA VAL A 638 -24.74 -15.72 6.24
C VAL A 638 -26.11 -15.15 5.91
N ASN A 639 -26.54 -14.15 6.68
CA ASN A 639 -27.77 -13.43 6.44
C ASN A 639 -27.45 -11.97 6.10
N THR A 640 -28.07 -11.45 5.05
CA THR A 640 -27.87 -10.06 4.64
C THR A 640 -29.12 -9.49 4.01
N LYS A 641 -29.24 -8.16 4.04
CA LYS A 641 -30.35 -7.44 3.44
C LYS A 641 -29.87 -6.76 2.17
N ILE A 642 -30.64 -6.92 1.10
CA ILE A 642 -30.36 -6.30 -0.19
C ILE A 642 -31.56 -5.48 -0.65
N LEU A 643 -31.31 -4.44 -1.43
CA LEU A 643 -32.35 -3.59 -2.01
C LEU A 643 -32.27 -3.67 -3.53
N LYS A 644 -33.31 -4.20 -4.17
CA LYS A 644 -33.35 -4.38 -5.61
C LYS A 644 -34.33 -3.41 -6.25
#